data_AF-A0A5C6HJ27-F1
#
_entry.id   AF-A0A5C6HJ27-F1
#
_cell.length_a   1.000
_cell.length_b   1.000
_cell.length_c   1.000
_cell.angle_alpha   90.00
_cell.angle_beta   90.00
_cell.angle_gamma   90.00
#
_symmetry.space_group_name_H-M   'P 1'
#
loop_
_entity.id
_entity.type
_entity.pdbx_description
1 polymer ?
#
loop_
_entity_poly.entity_id
_entity_poly.type
_entity_poly.pdbx_seq_one_letter_code
_entity_poly.pdbx_strand_id
1 'polypeptide(L)'
;MIEYTKYKSIVVVLIIILFATPYTSAQGLRFYGNKVPIEQRTSYKLFNKENRPVFSDYIDIEFTLRISQSETFGYLFHMVNPANNDAYSLTYSYVNDKTSVFKFNTEGKMNHISMNFSNDSVISQWLPVKLHIDLVTGESLLMIGTKVARGVSRLENRSQNIQPVLSFGRREYLVDVPAFSIQKLRISSKEQTYFFKLNESVGHEVHDSSGDIQGMVVNPYWLINDSYHWTKVATFTASACMGSKFNVKRQEIEFITPDSLFVYQVNAKRSLKRPYANRMPLQMLLGTSFINGTDGKLYAYEINNLPTNSLTMAALDMSTLLWQPVGKAFTKVQLHHHNGLWDSHKNRYMVFGGFGSRSYSNKFLTYNQILDRWDTIHFKGDNLTPRFFSSIASSRQGNCLYIYGGVGNESGDQSIGQNYYNDLYKVDLTQGTIKLLWNHPIDEKRVPSEQMILSKDGKSLYVIRYAQYIKFTSLQLYRISIADGKMEQLGDSIPFVSGSIISTVSLYYNPVLKEFYCVTQEVNEENKWVKANIYVLSAPPVSRAETEYYLMKDERADLNWMLLSGMCVIALGSVGVWLLFYRRKKRKEKGDVPNFISDNIYPNKSVKEKDYETLLNEISPQVALKGREKECNRICLYGIFTIYNRSGRDITYLFSKKLKYIFLYILLNSTEGCEGVHSHTLNEIFWPDKSDDKAKNLKGVTISNLRKVLMELDGIKLLNDKGSFKIAIKEGVCFCDYFSMHASWRNYPQSCDRLLSIWERGKLLENEENLLFDKYKQESENIILSLLPKDLPDYYQQNAYRYVLRICFIILKRDPLNEQALFYCIHSYKKLNDFENLSKIYSTFILEYRKSMGEDFPHTIEELLQRSESNKS
;
A
#
# COMPACT_ATOMS: atom_id res chain seq x y z
N MET A 1 29.17 40.84 17.21
CA MET A 1 29.60 39.46 17.62
C MET A 1 28.44 38.48 17.80
N ILE A 2 27.20 38.93 18.07
CA ILE A 2 26.02 38.06 18.31
C ILE A 2 25.33 37.59 17.01
N GLU A 3 25.50 38.30 15.89
CA GLU A 3 24.95 37.87 14.59
C GLU A 3 25.76 36.74 13.94
N TYR A 4 27.08 36.71 14.14
CA TYR A 4 27.97 35.71 13.52
C TYR A 4 27.74 34.28 14.05
N THR A 5 27.24 34.15 15.28
CA THR A 5 26.89 32.87 15.91
C THR A 5 25.58 32.29 15.38
N LYS A 6 24.58 33.12 15.04
CA LYS A 6 23.32 32.65 14.44
C LYS A 6 23.52 32.01 13.07
N TYR A 7 24.39 32.59 12.23
CA TYR A 7 24.68 32.01 10.91
C TYR A 7 25.45 30.70 10.97
N LYS A 8 26.39 30.55 11.93
CA LYS A 8 27.06 29.25 12.18
C LYS A 8 26.07 28.17 12.62
N SER A 9 25.12 28.50 13.50
CA SER A 9 24.10 27.52 13.93
C SER A 9 23.17 27.12 12.79
N ILE A 10 22.79 28.04 11.90
CA ILE A 10 21.97 27.74 10.72
C ILE A 10 22.74 26.87 9.72
N VAL A 11 24.01 27.16 9.47
CA VAL A 11 24.87 26.34 8.59
C VAL A 11 25.10 24.95 9.18
N VAL A 12 25.32 24.83 10.49
CA VAL A 12 25.44 23.53 11.16
C VAL A 12 24.13 22.76 11.11
N VAL A 13 22.97 23.40 11.29
CA VAL A 13 21.66 22.76 11.15
C VAL A 13 21.40 22.32 9.70
N LEU A 14 21.76 23.15 8.70
CA LEU A 14 21.67 22.79 7.29
C LEU A 14 22.61 21.63 6.93
N ILE A 15 23.83 21.61 7.47
CA ILE A 15 24.79 20.50 7.33
C ILE A 15 24.23 19.24 8.01
N ILE A 16 23.67 19.35 9.22
CA ILE A 16 23.05 18.21 9.91
C ILE A 16 21.83 17.69 9.12
N ILE A 17 21.06 18.55 8.47
CA ILE A 17 19.94 18.17 7.59
C ILE A 17 20.47 17.53 6.29
N LEU A 18 21.59 18.01 5.75
CA LEU A 18 22.28 17.45 4.56
C LEU A 18 22.95 16.09 4.85
N PHE A 19 23.38 15.84 6.09
CA PHE A 19 24.03 14.59 6.53
C PHE A 19 23.15 13.68 7.37
N ALA A 20 21.87 14.03 7.58
CA ALA A 20 20.88 13.15 8.20
C ALA A 20 20.57 12.01 7.21
N THR A 21 21.46 11.04 7.13
CA THR A 21 21.16 9.77 6.48
C THR A 21 19.99 9.14 7.24
N PRO A 22 18.84 8.87 6.60
CA PRO A 22 17.83 8.09 7.25
C PRO A 22 18.49 6.76 7.67
N TYR A 23 18.31 6.39 8.94
CA TYR A 23 18.63 5.05 9.42
C TYR A 23 17.66 4.06 8.75
N THR A 24 17.87 3.81 7.46
CA THR A 24 17.17 2.78 6.71
C THR A 24 17.55 1.45 7.32
N SER A 25 16.58 0.78 7.94
CA SER A 25 16.76 -0.60 8.37
C SER A 25 16.86 -1.45 7.10
N ALA A 26 18.04 -2.01 6.78
CA ALA A 26 18.28 -2.75 5.54
C ALA A 26 17.18 -3.80 5.23
N GLN A 27 16.68 -3.85 3.97
CA GLN A 27 15.55 -4.69 3.57
C GLN A 27 15.79 -5.39 2.24
N GLY A 28 16.52 -6.50 2.33
CA GLY A 28 17.30 -7.10 1.25
C GLY A 28 16.61 -7.57 -0.03
N LEU A 29 17.30 -8.44 -0.76
CA LEU A 29 16.89 -8.93 -2.07
C LEU A 29 16.48 -10.41 -2.00
N ARG A 30 15.32 -10.74 -2.55
CA ARG A 30 14.87 -12.12 -2.74
C ARG A 30 15.17 -12.59 -4.16
N PHE A 31 15.63 -13.83 -4.24
CA PHE A 31 15.95 -14.53 -5.47
C PHE A 31 14.87 -15.56 -5.79
N TYR A 32 14.25 -15.39 -6.94
CA TYR A 32 13.42 -16.43 -7.54
C TYR A 32 14.31 -17.58 -8.02
N GLY A 33 13.97 -18.78 -7.57
CA GLY A 33 14.74 -19.99 -7.82
C GLY A 33 14.00 -21.01 -8.69
N ASN A 34 14.27 -22.29 -8.46
CA ASN A 34 13.85 -23.40 -9.32
C ASN A 34 12.34 -23.58 -9.53
N LYS A 35 11.49 -22.95 -8.72
CA LYS A 35 10.02 -22.99 -8.89
C LYS A 35 9.48 -22.06 -9.97
N VAL A 36 10.32 -21.22 -10.57
CA VAL A 36 9.95 -20.38 -11.72
C VAL A 36 10.75 -20.79 -12.97
N PRO A 37 10.25 -20.49 -14.17
CA PRO A 37 11.01 -20.67 -15.42
C PRO A 37 12.40 -20.00 -15.37
N ILE A 38 13.36 -20.53 -16.12
CA ILE A 38 14.77 -20.11 -16.08
C ILE A 38 14.92 -18.60 -16.33
N GLU A 39 14.15 -18.07 -17.29
CA GLU A 39 14.12 -16.66 -17.67
C GLU A 39 13.57 -15.74 -16.57
N GLN A 40 12.85 -16.28 -15.59
CA GLN A 40 12.32 -15.57 -14.42
C GLN A 40 13.21 -15.70 -13.18
N ARG A 41 14.24 -16.57 -13.21
CA ARG A 41 15.17 -16.73 -12.08
C ARG A 41 16.00 -15.47 -11.90
N THR A 42 16.23 -15.11 -10.64
CA THR A 42 16.93 -13.88 -10.29
C THR A 42 18.44 -14.06 -10.47
N SER A 43 19.09 -13.03 -11.02
CA SER A 43 20.54 -12.93 -11.11
C SER A 43 20.95 -11.55 -10.61
N TYR A 44 21.92 -11.48 -9.72
CA TYR A 44 22.46 -10.20 -9.24
C TYR A 44 23.96 -10.17 -9.51
N LYS A 45 24.40 -9.24 -10.35
CA LYS A 45 25.80 -9.02 -10.69
C LYS A 45 26.33 -7.79 -9.97
N LEU A 46 27.43 -7.97 -9.25
CA LEU A 46 28.12 -6.87 -8.57
C LEU A 46 29.17 -6.24 -9.45
N PHE A 47 29.27 -4.92 -9.30
CA PHE A 47 30.13 -4.00 -10.01
C PHE A 47 29.86 -3.92 -11.51
N ASN A 48 29.78 -2.69 -12.01
CA ASN A 48 29.66 -2.44 -13.44
C ASN A 48 30.94 -2.84 -14.16
N LYS A 49 30.83 -3.30 -15.42
CA LYS A 49 31.96 -3.84 -16.19
C LYS A 49 33.12 -2.83 -16.31
N GLU A 50 32.80 -1.55 -16.40
CA GLU A 50 33.73 -0.45 -16.58
C GLU A 50 34.51 -0.11 -15.30
N ASN A 51 33.91 -0.29 -14.12
CA ASN A 51 34.46 0.14 -12.83
C ASN A 51 34.61 -1.03 -11.83
N ARG A 52 35.03 -2.21 -12.28
CA ARG A 52 35.23 -3.37 -11.37
C ARG A 52 36.42 -3.13 -10.43
N PRO A 53 36.28 -3.34 -9.12
CA PRO A 53 37.38 -3.15 -8.17
C PRO A 53 38.45 -4.24 -8.29
N VAL A 54 39.68 -3.85 -8.00
CA VAL A 54 40.80 -4.77 -7.81
C VAL A 54 40.90 -5.08 -6.32
N PHE A 55 40.82 -6.36 -5.96
CA PHE A 55 40.98 -6.80 -4.58
C PHE A 55 42.39 -7.31 -4.34
N SER A 56 43.00 -6.84 -3.24
CA SER A 56 44.36 -7.17 -2.83
C SER A 56 44.39 -8.00 -1.54
N ASP A 57 45.33 -8.94 -1.48
CA ASP A 57 45.63 -9.89 -0.39
C ASP A 57 44.49 -10.86 -0.03
N TYR A 58 43.25 -10.41 0.16
CA TYR A 58 42.10 -11.26 0.47
C TYR A 58 40.79 -10.69 -0.08
N ILE A 59 39.77 -11.56 -0.14
CA ILE A 59 38.37 -11.18 -0.38
C ILE A 59 37.48 -11.79 0.69
N ASP A 60 36.76 -10.91 1.38
CA ASP A 60 35.67 -11.27 2.30
C ASP A 60 34.33 -10.92 1.67
N ILE A 61 33.45 -11.92 1.55
CA ILE A 61 32.05 -11.75 1.13
C ILE A 61 31.16 -12.09 2.32
N GLU A 62 30.52 -11.07 2.89
CA GLU A 62 29.71 -11.17 4.09
C GLU A 62 28.27 -10.76 3.79
N PHE A 63 27.30 -11.60 4.15
CA PHE A 63 25.87 -11.29 3.98
C PHE A 63 25.03 -12.09 4.96
N THR A 64 23.77 -11.70 5.16
CA THR A 64 22.82 -12.54 5.88
C THR A 64 21.93 -13.26 4.89
N LEU A 65 21.85 -14.58 4.96
CA LEU A 65 21.13 -15.47 4.07
C LEU A 65 19.84 -15.99 4.72
N ARG A 66 18.77 -16.13 3.94
CA ARG A 66 17.58 -16.90 4.32
C ARG A 66 17.18 -17.84 3.19
N ILE A 67 17.15 -19.13 3.45
CA ILE A 67 16.65 -20.13 2.49
C ILE A 67 15.13 -20.23 2.63
N SER A 68 14.40 -20.15 1.52
CA SER A 68 12.94 -20.14 1.53
C SER A 68 12.33 -21.53 1.47
N GLN A 69 13.08 -22.54 1.02
CA GLN A 69 12.60 -23.89 0.72
C GLN A 69 13.70 -24.92 1.01
N SER A 70 13.36 -26.00 1.72
CA SER A 70 14.26 -27.13 2.01
C SER A 70 14.66 -27.85 0.73
N GLU A 71 13.67 -28.30 -0.02
CA GLU A 71 13.80 -29.35 -1.05
C GLU A 71 14.30 -28.77 -2.36
N THR A 72 15.54 -28.29 -2.38
CA THR A 72 16.11 -27.68 -3.58
C THR A 72 17.63 -27.78 -3.63
N PHE A 73 18.16 -27.67 -4.84
CA PHE A 73 19.58 -27.55 -5.13
C PHE A 73 19.83 -26.25 -5.90
N GLY A 74 20.95 -25.60 -5.67
CA GLY A 74 21.48 -24.68 -6.66
C GLY A 74 22.57 -23.75 -6.15
N TYR A 75 22.92 -22.82 -7.02
CA TYR A 75 23.98 -21.84 -6.82
C TYR A 75 23.45 -20.60 -6.08
N LEU A 76 24.15 -20.25 -4.99
CA LEU A 76 23.88 -19.03 -4.24
C LEU A 76 24.74 -17.88 -4.75
N PHE A 77 26.04 -18.16 -4.93
CA PHE A 77 27.05 -17.15 -5.26
C PHE A 77 28.10 -17.73 -6.20
N HIS A 78 28.63 -16.87 -7.06
CA HIS A 78 29.69 -17.14 -8.01
C HIS A 78 30.77 -16.05 -7.95
N MET A 79 32.01 -16.48 -8.07
CA MET A 79 33.18 -15.64 -8.30
C MET A 79 33.96 -16.17 -9.49
N VAL A 80 34.08 -15.37 -10.56
CA VAL A 80 34.83 -15.74 -11.77
C VAL A 80 35.99 -14.78 -11.95
N ASN A 81 37.20 -15.29 -12.10
CA ASN A 81 38.36 -14.48 -12.46
C ASN A 81 38.53 -14.46 -13.99
N PRO A 82 38.27 -13.32 -14.68
CA PRO A 82 38.37 -13.27 -16.13
C PRO A 82 39.79 -13.48 -16.68
N ALA A 83 40.83 -13.25 -15.86
CA ALA A 83 42.22 -13.34 -16.31
C ALA A 83 42.65 -14.78 -16.64
N ASN A 84 42.08 -15.77 -15.95
CA ASN A 84 42.45 -17.19 -16.05
C ASN A 84 41.24 -18.12 -16.20
N ASN A 85 40.03 -17.55 -16.24
CA ASN A 85 38.75 -18.25 -16.29
C ASN A 85 38.48 -19.20 -15.10
N ASP A 86 39.16 -19.00 -13.96
CA ASP A 86 38.84 -19.73 -12.74
C ASP A 86 37.48 -19.31 -12.22
N ALA A 87 36.63 -20.28 -11.91
CA ALA A 87 35.30 -20.05 -11.38
C ALA A 87 35.09 -20.78 -10.07
N TYR A 88 34.55 -20.07 -9.08
CA TYR A 88 34.25 -20.57 -7.75
C TYR A 88 32.77 -20.37 -7.45
N SER A 89 32.17 -21.32 -6.74
CA SER A 89 30.75 -21.26 -6.37
C SER A 89 30.49 -21.62 -4.93
N LEU A 90 29.48 -20.96 -4.34
CA LEU A 90 28.82 -21.39 -3.11
C LEU A 90 27.45 -21.96 -3.48
N THR A 91 27.20 -23.22 -3.12
CA THR A 91 25.95 -23.92 -3.43
C THR A 91 25.23 -24.38 -2.17
N TYR A 92 23.90 -24.47 -2.25
CA TYR A 92 23.06 -25.12 -1.27
C TYR A 92 22.45 -26.39 -1.87
N SER A 93 22.37 -27.46 -1.09
CA SER A 93 21.75 -28.70 -1.51
C SER A 93 20.97 -29.33 -0.38
N TYR A 94 19.71 -29.66 -0.64
CA TYR A 94 18.96 -30.62 0.16
C TYR A 94 19.61 -32.00 0.08
N VAL A 95 19.78 -32.66 1.23
CA VAL A 95 20.29 -34.04 1.26
C VAL A 95 19.17 -35.01 1.63
N ASN A 96 18.43 -34.71 2.71
CA ASN A 96 17.29 -35.48 3.19
C ASN A 96 16.45 -34.64 4.16
N ASP A 97 15.37 -35.22 4.69
CA ASP A 97 14.38 -34.54 5.56
C ASP A 97 14.98 -33.89 6.81
N LYS A 98 16.17 -34.33 7.23
CA LYS A 98 16.87 -33.77 8.40
C LYS A 98 18.00 -32.83 8.01
N THR A 99 18.65 -33.04 6.87
CA THR A 99 19.96 -32.45 6.58
C THR A 99 20.00 -31.73 5.24
N SER A 100 20.61 -30.56 5.26
CA SER A 100 21.06 -29.81 4.08
C SER A 100 22.55 -29.54 4.16
N VAL A 101 23.18 -29.26 3.01
CA VAL A 101 24.61 -28.98 2.92
C VAL A 101 24.90 -27.70 2.16
N PHE A 102 25.85 -26.92 2.65
CA PHE A 102 26.48 -25.82 1.92
C PHE A 102 27.86 -26.26 1.45
N LYS A 103 28.19 -25.94 0.20
CA LYS A 103 29.46 -26.32 -0.42
C LYS A 103 30.11 -25.13 -1.11
N PHE A 104 31.40 -24.94 -0.85
CA PHE A 104 32.25 -24.02 -1.62
C PHE A 104 33.16 -24.84 -2.56
N ASN A 105 33.13 -24.53 -3.85
CA ASN A 105 33.73 -25.36 -4.90
C ASN A 105 34.57 -24.51 -5.85
N THR A 106 35.60 -25.11 -6.44
CA THR A 106 36.06 -24.72 -7.78
C THR A 106 35.15 -25.44 -8.78
N GLU A 107 34.46 -24.65 -9.60
CA GLU A 107 33.44 -25.17 -10.51
C GLU A 107 34.03 -26.20 -11.49
N GLY A 108 33.35 -27.35 -11.63
CA GLY A 108 33.78 -28.43 -12.51
C GLY A 108 35.00 -29.24 -12.05
N LYS A 109 35.67 -28.86 -10.95
CA LYS A 109 36.92 -29.50 -10.49
C LYS A 109 36.80 -30.18 -9.13
N MET A 110 36.57 -29.42 -8.06
CA MET A 110 36.63 -29.95 -6.69
C MET A 110 35.82 -29.16 -5.67
N ASN A 111 35.44 -29.84 -4.58
CA ASN A 111 34.85 -29.22 -3.39
C ASN A 111 35.94 -28.88 -2.38
N HIS A 112 36.00 -27.62 -1.93
CA HIS A 112 36.96 -27.16 -0.91
C HIS A 112 36.39 -27.23 0.49
N ILE A 113 35.12 -26.87 0.65
CA ILE A 113 34.43 -26.82 1.95
C ILE A 113 33.04 -27.45 1.82
N SER A 114 32.66 -28.27 2.79
CA SER A 114 31.32 -28.86 2.92
C SER A 114 30.84 -28.74 4.36
N MET A 115 29.65 -28.15 4.56
CA MET A 115 29.07 -27.92 5.88
C MET A 115 27.64 -28.42 5.95
N ASN A 116 27.38 -29.40 6.82
CA ASN A 116 26.04 -29.95 7.04
C ASN A 116 25.26 -29.14 8.10
N PHE A 117 23.97 -28.97 7.85
CA PHE A 117 23.03 -28.27 8.73
C PHE A 117 21.74 -29.04 8.88
N SER A 118 21.08 -28.88 10.04
CA SER A 118 19.69 -29.30 10.19
C SER A 118 18.79 -28.42 9.33
N ASN A 119 17.82 -29.00 8.64
CA ASN A 119 16.86 -28.26 7.80
C ASN A 119 16.16 -27.14 8.59
N ASP A 120 15.73 -27.44 9.82
CA ASP A 120 15.06 -26.48 10.70
C ASP A 120 15.93 -25.29 11.11
N SER A 121 17.27 -25.45 11.07
CA SER A 121 18.22 -24.38 11.40
C SER A 121 18.51 -23.44 10.24
N VAL A 122 18.07 -23.77 9.02
CA VAL A 122 18.42 -23.03 7.79
C VAL A 122 17.19 -22.42 7.14
N ILE A 123 16.08 -23.16 7.11
CA ILE A 123 14.88 -22.74 6.39
C ILE A 123 14.18 -21.64 7.16
N SER A 124 13.80 -20.58 6.46
CA SER A 124 13.08 -19.43 6.98
C SER A 124 13.78 -18.66 8.11
N GLN A 125 15.06 -18.96 8.39
CA GLN A 125 15.89 -18.24 9.36
C GLN A 125 16.93 -17.37 8.65
N TRP A 126 17.23 -16.22 9.25
CA TRP A 126 18.31 -15.34 8.79
C TRP A 126 19.64 -15.79 9.40
N LEU A 127 20.56 -16.29 8.58
CA LEU A 127 21.88 -16.77 8.98
C LEU A 127 22.98 -15.83 8.47
N PRO A 128 23.90 -15.34 9.32
CA PRO A 128 25.08 -14.64 8.84
C PRO A 128 25.98 -15.63 8.07
N VAL A 129 26.50 -15.19 6.93
CA VAL A 129 27.42 -15.92 6.07
C VAL A 129 28.66 -15.06 5.86
N LYS A 130 29.85 -15.65 6.02
CA LYS A 130 31.12 -15.05 5.64
C LYS A 130 31.93 -16.07 4.83
N LEU A 131 32.25 -15.73 3.59
CA LEU A 131 33.23 -16.45 2.78
C LEU A 131 34.50 -15.61 2.71
N HIS A 132 35.57 -16.12 3.30
CA HIS A 132 36.90 -15.54 3.26
C HIS A 132 37.77 -16.34 2.29
N ILE A 133 38.46 -15.64 1.40
CA ILE A 133 39.43 -16.20 0.46
C ILE A 133 40.72 -15.40 0.60
N ASP A 134 41.78 -16.04 1.07
CA ASP A 134 43.13 -15.49 1.06
C ASP A 134 43.74 -15.72 -0.33
N LEU A 135 44.01 -14.62 -1.04
CA LEU A 135 44.49 -14.65 -2.43
C LEU A 135 45.98 -14.98 -2.51
N VAL A 136 46.73 -14.79 -1.42
CA VAL A 136 48.18 -15.04 -1.34
C VAL A 136 48.43 -16.51 -1.05
N THR A 137 47.76 -17.06 -0.03
CA THR A 137 47.95 -18.47 0.38
C THR A 137 47.05 -19.42 -0.41
N GLY A 138 45.94 -18.93 -0.96
CA GLY A 138 44.89 -19.74 -1.57
C GLY A 138 44.00 -20.46 -0.55
N GLU A 139 44.08 -20.11 0.74
CA GLU A 139 43.23 -20.69 1.77
C GLU A 139 41.83 -20.09 1.76
N SER A 140 40.83 -20.92 2.03
CA SER A 140 39.43 -20.48 2.10
C SER A 140 38.82 -20.83 3.46
N LEU A 141 37.91 -19.99 3.94
CA LEU A 141 37.16 -20.18 5.17
C LEU A 141 35.71 -19.76 4.96
N LEU A 142 34.78 -20.62 5.38
CA LEU A 142 33.34 -20.37 5.31
C LEU A 142 32.76 -20.39 6.71
N MET A 143 32.05 -19.32 7.07
CA MET A 143 31.26 -19.21 8.29
C MET A 143 29.79 -19.12 7.90
N ILE A 144 28.94 -19.94 8.51
CA ILE A 144 27.49 -19.87 8.36
C ILE A 144 26.86 -20.06 9.74
N GLY A 145 26.16 -19.03 10.22
CA GLY A 145 25.67 -18.98 11.59
C GLY A 145 26.83 -19.01 12.59
N THR A 146 26.84 -20.00 13.46
CA THR A 146 27.91 -20.23 14.45
C THR A 146 28.97 -21.24 13.97
N LYS A 147 28.74 -21.92 12.84
CA LYS A 147 29.67 -22.92 12.32
C LYS A 147 30.73 -22.27 11.45
N VAL A 148 31.95 -22.80 11.53
CA VAL A 148 33.12 -22.37 10.75
C VAL A 148 33.79 -23.61 10.16
N ALA A 149 34.18 -23.54 8.89
CA ALA A 149 34.96 -24.57 8.22
C ALA A 149 36.06 -23.95 7.35
N ARG A 150 37.21 -24.62 7.29
CA ARG A 150 38.36 -24.25 6.44
C ARG A 150 38.44 -25.17 5.24
N GLY A 151 38.94 -24.66 4.12
CA GLY A 151 39.17 -25.43 2.90
C GLY A 151 40.16 -26.58 3.14
N VAL A 152 39.86 -27.77 2.62
CA VAL A 152 40.77 -28.93 2.67
C VAL A 152 41.88 -28.85 1.61
N SER A 153 41.75 -27.92 0.68
CA SER A 153 42.67 -27.69 -0.44
C SER A 153 42.85 -26.19 -0.68
N ARG A 154 43.99 -25.84 -1.29
CA ARG A 154 44.29 -24.47 -1.70
C ARG A 154 43.75 -24.20 -3.10
N LEU A 155 43.36 -22.96 -3.36
CA LEU A 155 42.93 -22.51 -4.68
C LEU A 155 44.12 -22.53 -5.66
N GLU A 156 43.85 -22.88 -6.93
CA GLU A 156 44.89 -23.19 -7.92
C GLU A 156 45.73 -21.97 -8.31
N ASN A 157 45.12 -20.78 -8.43
CA ASN A 157 45.83 -19.56 -8.80
C ASN A 157 45.95 -18.59 -7.62
N ARG A 158 47.20 -18.32 -7.25
CA ARG A 158 47.59 -17.36 -6.22
C ARG A 158 48.06 -16.10 -6.90
N SER A 159 47.33 -15.01 -6.69
CA SER A 159 47.69 -13.69 -7.19
C SER A 159 47.46 -12.71 -6.07
N GLN A 160 48.40 -11.81 -5.84
CA GLN A 160 48.23 -10.79 -4.82
C GLN A 160 47.04 -9.87 -5.12
N ASN A 161 46.71 -9.70 -6.41
CA ASN A 161 45.62 -8.86 -6.89
C ASN A 161 44.75 -9.61 -7.90
N ILE A 162 43.42 -9.53 -7.76
CA ILE A 162 42.46 -10.04 -8.75
C ILE A 162 41.31 -9.05 -8.99
N GLN A 163 40.71 -9.11 -10.18
CA GLN A 163 39.54 -8.30 -10.56
C GLN A 163 38.36 -9.22 -10.97
N PRO A 164 37.75 -9.94 -10.00
CA PRO A 164 36.76 -10.96 -10.29
C PRO A 164 35.38 -10.37 -10.64
N VAL A 165 34.60 -11.15 -11.38
CA VAL A 165 33.15 -10.94 -11.54
C VAL A 165 32.45 -11.67 -10.41
N LEU A 166 31.75 -10.91 -9.57
CA LEU A 166 30.99 -11.43 -8.44
C LEU A 166 29.50 -11.40 -8.76
N SER A 167 28.79 -12.50 -8.49
CA SER A 167 27.35 -12.56 -8.75
C SER A 167 26.62 -13.54 -7.83
N PHE A 168 25.33 -13.29 -7.59
CA PHE A 168 24.42 -14.17 -6.86
C PHE A 168 23.32 -14.70 -7.79
N GLY A 169 22.83 -15.90 -7.48
CA GLY A 169 21.77 -16.55 -8.24
C GLY A 169 22.24 -17.03 -9.61
N ARG A 170 21.39 -16.87 -10.63
CA ARG A 170 21.61 -17.47 -11.96
C ARG A 170 22.84 -16.88 -12.65
N ARG A 171 23.68 -17.73 -13.25
CA ARG A 171 24.80 -17.30 -14.12
C ARG A 171 24.87 -18.15 -15.38
N GLU A 172 24.64 -17.53 -16.54
CA GLU A 172 24.76 -18.19 -17.87
C GLU A 172 24.06 -19.56 -17.92
N TYR A 173 24.83 -20.64 -18.10
CA TYR A 173 24.37 -22.03 -18.16
C TYR A 173 24.14 -22.68 -16.78
N LEU A 174 24.63 -22.06 -15.70
CA LEU A 174 24.37 -22.49 -14.31
C LEU A 174 23.04 -21.89 -13.85
N VAL A 175 21.97 -22.57 -14.24
CA VAL A 175 20.60 -22.09 -14.07
C VAL A 175 19.96 -22.47 -12.74
N ASP A 176 20.46 -23.52 -12.08
CA ASP A 176 19.87 -24.02 -10.83
C ASP A 176 20.10 -23.05 -9.68
N VAL A 177 19.01 -22.49 -9.15
CA VAL A 177 19.05 -21.46 -8.12
C VAL A 177 18.04 -21.84 -7.06
N PRO A 178 18.43 -22.00 -5.78
CA PRO A 178 17.46 -22.23 -4.72
C PRO A 178 16.65 -20.95 -4.51
N ALA A 179 15.44 -21.02 -3.94
CA ALA A 179 14.74 -19.80 -3.53
C ALA A 179 15.37 -19.27 -2.23
N PHE A 180 16.04 -18.11 -2.28
CA PHE A 180 16.71 -17.52 -1.11
C PHE A 180 16.53 -16.00 -1.05
N SER A 181 16.99 -15.41 0.05
CA SER A 181 17.08 -13.96 0.19
C SER A 181 18.39 -13.59 0.88
N ILE A 182 18.95 -12.43 0.53
CA ILE A 182 20.13 -11.87 1.17
C ILE A 182 19.86 -10.46 1.68
N GLN A 183 20.56 -10.04 2.72
CA GLN A 183 20.59 -8.66 3.19
C GLN A 183 21.95 -8.33 3.81
N LYS A 184 22.25 -7.03 3.97
CA LYS A 184 23.51 -6.54 4.58
C LYS A 184 24.76 -7.09 3.91
N LEU A 185 24.81 -7.00 2.58
CA LEU A 185 25.94 -7.51 1.81
C LEU A 185 27.12 -6.56 1.96
N ARG A 186 28.26 -7.10 2.41
CA ARG A 186 29.54 -6.41 2.52
C ARG A 186 30.59 -7.19 1.76
N ILE A 187 31.39 -6.48 0.98
CA ILE A 187 32.56 -7.05 0.30
C ILE A 187 33.77 -6.25 0.74
N SER A 188 34.80 -6.91 1.25
CA SER A 188 36.00 -6.24 1.73
C SER A 188 37.28 -6.95 1.30
N SER A 189 38.32 -6.15 1.07
CA SER A 189 39.72 -6.56 0.93
C SER A 189 40.57 -5.72 1.89
N LYS A 190 41.89 -5.79 1.78
CA LYS A 190 42.80 -5.00 2.60
C LYS A 190 42.59 -3.49 2.47
N GLU A 191 42.33 -3.00 1.27
CA GLU A 191 42.26 -1.56 0.99
C GLU A 191 40.85 -1.03 0.79
N GLN A 192 39.88 -1.89 0.47
CA GLN A 192 38.55 -1.48 0.02
C GLN A 192 37.45 -2.20 0.78
N THR A 193 36.35 -1.51 1.05
CA THR A 193 35.13 -2.09 1.62
C THR A 193 33.91 -1.48 0.96
N TYR A 194 33.06 -2.35 0.41
CA TYR A 194 31.80 -2.00 -0.23
C TYR A 194 30.65 -2.52 0.62
N PHE A 195 29.62 -1.71 0.80
CA PHE A 195 28.43 -2.07 1.56
C PHE A 195 27.16 -1.83 0.75
N PHE A 196 26.37 -2.87 0.55
CA PHE A 196 25.12 -2.86 -0.18
C PHE A 196 23.97 -3.06 0.82
N LYS A 197 23.16 -2.01 0.98
CA LYS A 197 21.99 -2.05 1.85
C LYS A 197 20.90 -2.95 1.29
N LEU A 198 20.79 -3.01 -0.05
CA LEU A 198 19.74 -3.71 -0.78
C LEU A 198 18.37 -3.22 -0.28
N ASN A 199 18.07 -1.95 -0.47
CA ASN A 199 16.87 -1.28 0.06
C ASN A 199 16.12 -0.49 -1.02
N GLU A 200 16.37 -0.82 -2.27
CA GLU A 200 15.60 -0.41 -3.44
C GLU A 200 14.19 -1.01 -3.35
N SER A 201 13.19 -0.33 -3.91
CA SER A 201 11.79 -0.79 -3.95
C SER A 201 11.37 -1.29 -5.34
N VAL A 202 12.02 -0.76 -6.38
CA VAL A 202 11.76 -1.03 -7.80
C VAL A 202 13.07 -0.94 -8.60
N GLY A 203 13.02 -1.28 -9.88
CA GLY A 203 14.16 -1.15 -10.79
C GLY A 203 15.18 -2.29 -10.67
N HIS A 204 16.21 -2.20 -11.51
CA HIS A 204 17.24 -3.21 -11.69
C HIS A 204 18.60 -2.81 -11.10
N GLU A 205 18.76 -1.56 -10.71
CA GLU A 205 20.04 -1.03 -10.26
C GLU A 205 20.21 -1.26 -8.76
N VAL A 206 21.45 -1.52 -8.34
CA VAL A 206 21.78 -1.73 -6.93
C VAL A 206 22.79 -0.69 -6.48
N HIS A 207 22.44 0.01 -5.42
CA HIS A 207 23.21 1.10 -4.86
C HIS A 207 24.05 0.64 -3.67
N ASP A 208 25.24 1.22 -3.53
CA ASP A 208 26.03 1.09 -2.32
C ASP A 208 25.57 2.05 -1.21
N SER A 209 26.29 2.07 -0.08
CA SER A 209 26.00 2.96 1.04
C SER A 209 26.18 4.45 0.73
N SER A 210 27.01 4.80 -0.26
CA SER A 210 27.19 6.16 -0.77
C SER A 210 26.03 6.56 -1.69
N GLY A 211 25.28 5.56 -2.16
CA GLY A 211 24.16 5.70 -3.08
C GLY A 211 24.60 5.73 -4.53
N ASP A 212 25.80 5.25 -4.85
CA ASP A 212 26.28 5.10 -6.22
C ASP A 212 25.82 3.75 -6.78
N ILE A 213 25.52 3.70 -8.08
CA ILE A 213 25.12 2.45 -8.74
C ILE A 213 26.34 1.55 -8.87
N GLN A 214 26.32 0.43 -8.15
CA GLN A 214 27.43 -0.51 -8.03
C GLN A 214 27.04 -1.93 -8.44
N GLY A 215 25.83 -2.18 -8.95
CA GLY A 215 25.41 -3.50 -9.40
C GLY A 215 24.09 -3.50 -10.16
N MET A 216 23.78 -4.65 -10.76
CA MET A 216 22.57 -4.84 -11.57
C MET A 216 21.91 -6.17 -11.26
N VAL A 217 20.60 -6.17 -11.05
CA VAL A 217 19.77 -7.33 -10.75
C VAL A 217 18.70 -7.55 -11.83
N VAL A 218 18.61 -8.79 -12.30
CA VAL A 218 17.60 -9.27 -13.24
C VAL A 218 16.54 -10.03 -12.46
N ASN A 219 15.26 -9.75 -12.75
CA ASN A 219 14.10 -10.27 -12.03
C ASN A 219 14.17 -10.07 -10.49
N PRO A 220 14.39 -8.83 -10.01
CA PRO A 220 14.47 -8.57 -8.58
C PRO A 220 13.13 -8.76 -7.90
N TYR A 221 13.18 -9.24 -6.65
CA TYR A 221 12.11 -9.03 -5.70
C TYR A 221 12.69 -8.34 -4.46
N TRP A 222 12.42 -7.06 -4.36
CA TRP A 222 12.91 -6.22 -3.27
C TRP A 222 12.08 -6.44 -2.00
N LEU A 223 12.73 -6.86 -0.92
CA LEU A 223 12.04 -7.19 0.35
C LEU A 223 11.50 -5.95 1.05
N ILE A 224 11.91 -4.74 0.67
CA ILE A 224 11.33 -3.51 1.21
C ILE A 224 9.82 -3.42 0.98
N ASN A 225 9.35 -4.00 -0.13
CA ASN A 225 7.93 -4.04 -0.47
C ASN A 225 7.13 -4.87 0.52
N ASP A 226 7.69 -5.94 1.08
CA ASP A 226 7.02 -6.76 2.11
C ASP A 226 6.89 -6.01 3.46
N SER A 227 7.65 -4.93 3.67
CA SER A 227 7.56 -4.07 4.86
C SER A 227 6.80 -2.77 4.63
N TYR A 228 6.35 -2.52 3.40
CA TYR A 228 5.47 -1.41 3.06
C TYR A 228 4.04 -1.88 2.76
N HIS A 229 3.89 -2.92 1.93
CA HIS A 229 2.57 -3.37 1.47
C HIS A 229 1.97 -4.45 2.38
N TRP A 230 0.81 -4.17 2.96
CA TRP A 230 0.04 -5.15 3.71
C TRP A 230 -0.48 -6.25 2.78
N THR A 231 -0.09 -7.50 3.05
CA THR A 231 -0.56 -8.65 2.28
C THR A 231 -1.66 -9.39 3.03
N LYS A 232 -2.85 -9.51 2.44
CA LYS A 232 -3.92 -10.35 3.00
C LYS A 232 -3.56 -11.83 2.86
N VAL A 233 -3.47 -12.55 3.96
CA VAL A 233 -3.03 -13.97 3.99
C VAL A 233 -4.13 -14.96 4.33
N ALA A 234 -5.22 -14.51 4.97
CA ALA A 234 -6.36 -15.38 5.28
C ALA A 234 -7.65 -14.58 5.47
N THR A 235 -8.77 -15.25 5.23
CA THR A 235 -10.12 -14.76 5.53
C THR A 235 -10.95 -15.87 6.17
N PHE A 236 -11.71 -15.54 7.21
CA PHE A 236 -12.66 -16.41 7.87
C PHE A 236 -14.04 -15.77 7.93
N THR A 237 -15.08 -16.58 8.11
CA THR A 237 -16.45 -16.10 8.28
C THR A 237 -17.16 -16.93 9.34
N ALA A 238 -17.89 -16.26 10.22
CA ALA A 238 -18.71 -16.87 11.27
C ALA A 238 -20.10 -16.20 11.33
N SER A 239 -21.08 -16.90 11.89
CA SER A 239 -22.52 -16.52 11.86
C SER A 239 -22.99 -15.54 12.95
N ALA A 240 -22.12 -15.10 13.87
CA ALA A 240 -22.56 -14.20 14.94
C ALA A 240 -21.45 -13.28 15.42
N CYS A 241 -20.43 -13.86 16.05
CA CYS A 241 -19.36 -13.13 16.69
C CYS A 241 -18.07 -13.94 16.62
N MET A 242 -16.92 -13.27 16.75
CA MET A 242 -15.61 -13.89 16.70
C MET A 242 -14.66 -13.15 17.62
N GLY A 243 -13.79 -13.86 18.34
CA GLY A 243 -12.72 -13.27 19.12
C GLY A 243 -11.36 -13.77 18.66
N SER A 244 -10.36 -12.90 18.52
CA SER A 244 -9.00 -13.30 18.09
C SER A 244 -7.93 -13.07 19.15
N LYS A 245 -6.94 -13.97 19.20
CA LYS A 245 -5.68 -13.80 19.93
C LYS A 245 -4.51 -14.41 19.18
N PHE A 246 -3.33 -13.81 19.34
CA PHE A 246 -2.10 -14.38 18.81
C PHE A 246 -1.35 -15.16 19.89
N ASN A 247 -1.17 -16.45 19.66
CA ASN A 247 -0.38 -17.33 20.49
C ASN A 247 1.05 -17.41 19.96
N VAL A 248 1.94 -16.60 20.54
CA VAL A 248 3.35 -16.52 20.13
C VAL A 248 4.06 -17.87 20.28
N LYS A 249 3.75 -18.66 21.32
CA LYS A 249 4.41 -19.96 21.55
C LYS A 249 4.03 -20.98 20.49
N ARG A 250 2.75 -21.03 20.10
CA ARG A 250 2.24 -21.94 19.07
C ARG A 250 2.42 -21.42 17.65
N GLN A 251 2.75 -20.14 17.48
CA GLN A 251 2.82 -19.47 16.18
C GLN A 251 1.48 -19.55 15.45
N GLU A 252 0.41 -19.19 16.16
CA GLU A 252 -0.98 -19.35 15.72
C GLU A 252 -1.79 -18.09 16.05
N ILE A 253 -2.53 -17.56 15.07
CA ILE A 253 -3.62 -16.62 15.33
C ILE A 253 -4.89 -17.47 15.51
N GLU A 254 -5.41 -17.48 16.72
CA GLU A 254 -6.53 -18.30 17.17
C GLU A 254 -7.81 -17.46 17.19
N PHE A 255 -8.88 -17.98 16.61
CA PHE A 255 -10.21 -17.35 16.58
C PHE A 255 -11.24 -18.25 17.24
N ILE A 256 -11.87 -17.76 18.30
CA ILE A 256 -13.04 -18.41 18.89
C ILE A 256 -14.30 -17.95 18.17
N THR A 257 -15.19 -18.90 17.89
CA THR A 257 -16.54 -18.67 17.35
C THR A 257 -17.53 -19.50 18.15
N PRO A 258 -18.85 -19.38 17.96
CA PRO A 258 -19.81 -20.19 18.71
C PRO A 258 -19.71 -21.71 18.45
N ASP A 259 -19.31 -22.12 17.25
CA ASP A 259 -19.34 -23.53 16.80
C ASP A 259 -17.94 -24.15 16.66
N SER A 260 -16.90 -23.36 16.38
CA SER A 260 -15.58 -23.91 16.06
C SER A 260 -14.43 -22.98 16.40
N LEU A 261 -13.25 -23.57 16.59
CA LEU A 261 -11.98 -22.85 16.62
C LEU A 261 -11.45 -22.71 15.19
N PHE A 262 -11.19 -21.48 14.75
CA PHE A 262 -10.36 -21.25 13.56
C PHE A 262 -8.93 -20.91 13.99
N VAL A 263 -7.96 -21.41 13.24
CA VAL A 263 -6.54 -21.18 13.51
C VAL A 263 -5.84 -20.83 12.21
N TYR A 264 -5.09 -19.73 12.21
CA TYR A 264 -4.11 -19.44 11.16
C TYR A 264 -2.71 -19.71 11.70
N GLN A 265 -2.07 -20.75 11.18
CA GLN A 265 -0.69 -21.12 11.53
C GLN A 265 0.26 -20.25 10.73
N VAL A 266 0.95 -19.31 11.39
CA VAL A 266 1.75 -18.28 10.69
C VAL A 266 2.98 -18.88 10.00
N ASN A 267 3.64 -19.86 10.64
CA ASN A 267 4.81 -20.54 10.07
C ASN A 267 4.47 -21.37 8.82
N ALA A 268 3.35 -22.10 8.87
CA ALA A 268 2.91 -22.97 7.78
C ALA A 268 2.07 -22.22 6.73
N LYS A 269 1.72 -20.95 6.98
CA LYS A 269 0.78 -20.14 6.19
C LYS A 269 -0.51 -20.90 5.85
N ARG A 270 -1.06 -21.57 6.86
CA ARG A 270 -2.19 -22.51 6.71
C ARG A 270 -3.32 -22.17 7.66
N SER A 271 -4.54 -22.16 7.11
CA SER A 271 -5.78 -22.00 7.86
C SER A 271 -6.38 -23.36 8.22
N LEU A 272 -6.88 -23.49 9.44
CA LEU A 272 -7.55 -24.68 9.97
C LEU A 272 -8.87 -24.28 10.62
N LYS A 273 -9.89 -25.13 10.49
CA LYS A 273 -11.15 -25.08 11.26
C LYS A 273 -11.27 -26.37 12.05
N ARG A 274 -11.51 -26.28 13.36
CA ARG A 274 -11.68 -27.44 14.25
C ARG A 274 -12.98 -27.29 15.05
N PRO A 275 -13.92 -28.24 14.96
CA PRO A 275 -15.11 -28.22 15.81
C PRO A 275 -14.73 -28.42 17.28
N TYR A 276 -15.51 -27.84 18.18
CA TYR A 276 -15.33 -28.08 19.61
C TYR A 276 -15.81 -29.47 20.03
N ALA A 277 -15.21 -30.02 21.08
CA ALA A 277 -15.62 -31.30 21.66
C ALA A 277 -17.00 -31.22 22.34
N ASN A 278 -17.40 -30.03 22.78
CA ASN A 278 -18.72 -29.73 23.32
C ASN A 278 -19.16 -28.32 22.91
N ARG A 279 -20.46 -28.05 22.99
CA ARG A 279 -21.03 -26.73 22.75
C ARG A 279 -20.42 -25.71 23.71
N MET A 280 -20.07 -24.53 23.20
CA MET A 280 -19.65 -23.40 24.02
C MET A 280 -20.77 -23.07 25.04
N PRO A 281 -20.48 -23.07 26.36
CA PRO A 281 -21.49 -22.87 27.41
C PRO A 281 -21.86 -21.39 27.60
N LEU A 282 -21.12 -20.48 26.99
CA LEU A 282 -21.27 -19.03 27.00
C LEU A 282 -22.00 -18.57 25.72
N GLN A 283 -22.91 -17.61 25.84
CA GLN A 283 -23.40 -16.85 24.69
C GLN A 283 -22.44 -15.70 24.39
N MET A 284 -21.67 -15.83 23.31
CA MET A 284 -20.69 -14.82 22.91
C MET A 284 -21.38 -13.65 22.18
N LEU A 285 -21.16 -12.43 22.67
CA LEU A 285 -21.71 -11.18 22.14
C LEU A 285 -20.61 -10.25 21.62
N LEU A 286 -19.55 -10.03 22.40
CA LEU A 286 -18.47 -9.09 22.06
C LEU A 286 -17.27 -9.77 21.39
N GLY A 287 -17.13 -11.09 21.53
CA GLY A 287 -15.97 -11.79 21.01
C GLY A 287 -14.74 -11.59 21.89
N THR A 288 -14.94 -11.20 23.14
CA THR A 288 -13.87 -10.92 24.08
C THR A 288 -13.22 -12.20 24.60
N SER A 289 -11.89 -12.21 24.57
CA SER A 289 -11.09 -13.38 24.91
C SER A 289 -9.72 -13.00 25.47
N PHE A 290 -9.04 -13.96 26.08
CA PHE A 290 -7.63 -13.85 26.44
C PHE A 290 -6.98 -15.22 26.60
N ILE A 291 -5.67 -15.29 26.38
CA ILE A 291 -4.88 -16.49 26.71
C ILE A 291 -4.40 -16.34 28.14
N ASN A 292 -4.74 -17.29 29.00
CA ASN A 292 -4.28 -17.30 30.38
C ASN A 292 -2.79 -17.70 30.39
N GLY A 293 -1.95 -16.84 30.96
CA GLY A 293 -0.50 -17.05 30.98
C GLY A 293 -0.05 -18.22 31.86
N THR A 294 -0.88 -18.66 32.80
CA THR A 294 -0.57 -19.71 33.79
C THR A 294 -0.83 -21.11 33.23
N ASP A 295 -2.03 -21.36 32.71
CA ASP A 295 -2.45 -22.68 32.22
C ASP A 295 -2.45 -22.81 30.68
N GLY A 296 -2.26 -21.70 29.96
CA GLY A 296 -2.25 -21.67 28.51
C GLY A 296 -3.61 -21.89 27.84
N LYS A 297 -4.70 -21.92 28.61
CA LYS A 297 -6.06 -22.05 28.06
C LYS A 297 -6.54 -20.74 27.46
N LEU A 298 -7.46 -20.85 26.50
CA LEU A 298 -8.08 -19.69 25.87
C LEU A 298 -9.42 -19.42 26.57
N TYR A 299 -9.53 -18.26 27.21
CA TYR A 299 -10.73 -17.85 27.92
C TYR A 299 -11.59 -17.00 27.00
N ALA A 300 -12.88 -17.32 26.93
CA ALA A 300 -13.92 -16.43 26.41
C ALA A 300 -14.63 -15.80 27.60
N TYR A 301 -14.91 -14.51 27.53
CA TYR A 301 -15.64 -13.82 28.58
C TYR A 301 -16.57 -12.77 28.01
N GLU A 302 -17.58 -12.38 28.77
CA GLU A 302 -18.48 -11.27 28.48
C GLU A 302 -18.55 -10.35 29.70
N ILE A 303 -18.59 -9.04 29.45
CA ILE A 303 -18.76 -8.03 30.49
C ILE A 303 -20.16 -7.46 30.34
N ASN A 304 -21.09 -7.96 31.17
CA ASN A 304 -22.52 -7.58 31.18
C ASN A 304 -23.28 -7.93 29.88
N ASN A 305 -24.58 -7.63 29.85
CA ASN A 305 -25.58 -7.78 28.79
C ASN A 305 -26.07 -9.21 28.55
N LEU A 306 -25.71 -10.13 29.45
CA LEU A 306 -26.33 -11.44 29.56
C LEU A 306 -27.37 -11.44 30.68
N PRO A 307 -28.39 -12.32 30.63
CA PRO A 307 -29.34 -12.48 31.73
C PRO A 307 -28.62 -12.77 33.05
N THR A 308 -29.13 -12.25 34.16
CA THR A 308 -28.61 -12.54 35.51
C THR A 308 -28.47 -14.04 35.73
N ASN A 309 -27.37 -14.49 36.35
CA ASN A 309 -27.00 -15.89 36.57
C ASN A 309 -26.57 -16.69 35.33
N SER A 310 -26.47 -16.05 34.15
CA SER A 310 -25.83 -16.65 32.98
C SER A 310 -24.35 -16.86 33.22
N LEU A 311 -23.78 -17.87 32.56
CA LEU A 311 -22.33 -18.00 32.47
C LEU A 311 -21.78 -16.81 31.70
N THR A 312 -20.76 -16.16 32.23
CA THR A 312 -20.09 -15.00 31.62
C THR A 312 -18.65 -15.29 31.25
N MET A 313 -18.11 -16.43 31.69
CA MET A 313 -16.74 -16.83 31.40
C MET A 313 -16.64 -18.35 31.22
N ALA A 314 -15.90 -18.75 30.19
CA ALA A 314 -15.60 -20.14 29.88
C ALA A 314 -14.14 -20.27 29.42
N ALA A 315 -13.51 -21.41 29.70
CA ALA A 315 -12.15 -21.72 29.28
C ALA A 315 -12.16 -22.87 28.27
N LEU A 316 -11.43 -22.71 27.18
CA LEU A 316 -11.19 -23.74 26.19
C LEU A 316 -9.83 -24.38 26.44
N ASP A 317 -9.84 -25.68 26.68
CA ASP A 317 -8.62 -26.47 26.64
C ASP A 317 -8.18 -26.65 25.18
N MET A 318 -7.02 -26.09 24.84
CA MET A 318 -6.55 -26.05 23.46
C MET A 318 -5.97 -27.39 22.95
N SER A 319 -5.90 -28.42 23.80
CA SER A 319 -5.47 -29.78 23.42
C SER A 319 -6.67 -30.70 23.15
N THR A 320 -7.71 -30.60 23.98
CA THR A 320 -8.92 -31.44 23.85
C THR A 320 -10.06 -30.74 23.11
N LEU A 321 -9.97 -29.41 22.93
CA LEU A 321 -11.03 -28.55 22.42
C LEU A 321 -12.33 -28.62 23.23
N LEU A 322 -12.21 -28.93 24.52
CA LEU A 322 -13.31 -28.96 25.48
C LEU A 322 -13.48 -27.60 26.16
N TRP A 323 -14.68 -27.04 26.09
CA TRP A 323 -15.09 -25.87 26.85
C TRP A 323 -15.50 -26.25 28.28
N GLN A 324 -14.99 -25.49 29.25
CA GLN A 324 -15.31 -25.63 30.67
C GLN A 324 -15.91 -24.32 31.19
N PRO A 325 -17.02 -24.36 31.96
CA PRO A 325 -17.55 -23.17 32.61
C PRO A 325 -16.58 -22.66 33.67
N VAL A 326 -16.40 -21.33 33.74
CA VAL A 326 -15.50 -20.69 34.71
C VAL A 326 -16.25 -19.88 35.75
N GLY A 327 -17.16 -18.99 35.32
CA GLY A 327 -17.80 -18.06 36.23
C GLY A 327 -18.97 -17.29 35.63
N LYS A 328 -19.72 -16.64 36.51
CA LYS A 328 -20.93 -15.85 36.26
C LYS A 328 -20.75 -14.37 36.65
N ALA A 329 -19.53 -13.96 36.98
CA ALA A 329 -19.18 -12.58 37.31
C ALA A 329 -19.70 -11.55 36.31
N PHE A 330 -20.43 -10.57 36.84
CA PHE A 330 -21.12 -9.57 36.04
C PHE A 330 -20.71 -8.15 36.46
N THR A 331 -20.84 -7.19 35.55
CA THR A 331 -20.67 -5.76 35.84
C THR A 331 -21.99 -5.02 35.57
N LYS A 332 -22.20 -3.83 36.15
CA LYS A 332 -23.45 -3.08 35.95
C LYS A 332 -23.63 -2.52 34.54
N VAL A 333 -22.56 -2.34 33.77
CA VAL A 333 -22.58 -1.74 32.43
C VAL A 333 -21.77 -2.59 31.43
N GLN A 334 -22.30 -2.82 30.23
CA GLN A 334 -21.56 -3.49 29.14
C GLN A 334 -20.45 -2.59 28.68
N LEU A 335 -19.26 -3.14 28.46
CA LEU A 335 -18.09 -2.35 28.09
C LEU A 335 -17.69 -2.73 26.67
N HIS A 336 -18.20 -2.04 25.66
CA HIS A 336 -17.71 -2.16 24.28
C HIS A 336 -16.32 -1.53 24.17
N HIS A 337 -15.42 -2.15 23.38
CA HIS A 337 -14.05 -1.69 23.14
C HIS A 337 -13.26 -1.31 24.40
N HIS A 338 -13.46 -2.06 25.48
CA HIS A 338 -12.51 -2.03 26.60
C HIS A 338 -11.20 -2.71 26.19
N ASN A 339 -10.10 -2.27 26.78
CA ASN A 339 -8.82 -2.95 26.61
C ASN A 339 -8.71 -4.10 27.61
N GLY A 340 -8.09 -5.18 27.18
CA GLY A 340 -7.81 -6.35 28.02
C GLY A 340 -6.33 -6.69 28.02
N LEU A 341 -5.79 -7.04 29.20
CA LEU A 341 -4.38 -7.35 29.38
C LEU A 341 -4.14 -8.37 30.49
N TRP A 342 -3.18 -9.28 30.25
CA TRP A 342 -2.67 -10.19 31.28
C TRP A 342 -1.55 -9.53 32.10
N ASP A 343 -1.75 -9.43 33.42
CA ASP A 343 -0.73 -9.04 34.40
C ASP A 343 0.00 -10.30 34.89
N SER A 344 1.19 -10.54 34.32
CA SER A 344 1.97 -11.75 34.60
C SER A 344 2.61 -11.78 35.99
N HIS A 345 2.77 -10.63 36.65
CA HIS A 345 3.36 -10.59 38.00
C HIS A 345 2.37 -11.04 39.06
N LYS A 346 1.10 -10.68 38.88
CA LYS A 346 0.00 -11.03 39.80
C LYS A 346 -0.89 -12.15 39.28
N ASN A 347 -0.55 -12.75 38.13
CA ASN A 347 -1.31 -13.81 37.46
C ASN A 347 -2.81 -13.52 37.37
N ARG A 348 -3.15 -12.33 36.86
CA ARG A 348 -4.53 -11.87 36.78
C ARG A 348 -4.82 -11.19 35.45
N TYR A 349 -6.07 -11.28 35.02
CA TYR A 349 -6.54 -10.58 33.84
C TYR A 349 -7.15 -9.23 34.23
N MET A 350 -6.69 -8.17 33.58
CA MET A 350 -7.11 -6.79 33.80
C MET A 350 -7.88 -6.25 32.59
N VAL A 351 -8.89 -5.44 32.87
CA VAL A 351 -9.71 -4.74 31.87
C VAL A 351 -9.67 -3.24 32.17
N PHE A 352 -9.55 -2.42 31.13
CA PHE A 352 -9.58 -0.96 31.25
C PHE A 352 -10.58 -0.33 30.27
N GLY A 353 -11.33 0.66 30.76
CA GLY A 353 -12.15 1.53 29.93
C GLY A 353 -13.41 0.86 29.38
N GLY A 354 -13.86 1.34 28.23
CA GLY A 354 -15.02 0.81 27.50
C GLY A 354 -16.26 1.68 27.63
N PHE A 355 -17.27 1.36 26.82
CA PHE A 355 -18.50 2.14 26.70
C PHE A 355 -19.74 1.24 26.73
N GLY A 356 -20.77 1.67 27.45
CA GLY A 356 -22.11 1.11 27.33
C GLY A 356 -23.08 1.77 28.30
N SER A 357 -24.37 1.47 28.17
CA SER A 357 -25.43 2.10 28.95
C SER A 357 -25.31 3.65 29.01
N ARG A 358 -24.92 4.27 27.89
CA ARG A 358 -24.68 5.72 27.73
C ARG A 358 -23.57 6.30 28.61
N SER A 359 -22.62 5.47 29.06
CA SER A 359 -21.49 5.91 29.88
C SER A 359 -20.15 5.34 29.41
N TYR A 360 -19.13 6.18 29.42
CA TYR A 360 -17.73 5.80 29.25
C TYR A 360 -17.13 5.43 30.62
N SER A 361 -16.24 4.45 30.64
CA SER A 361 -15.54 4.01 31.85
C SER A 361 -14.06 4.42 31.80
N ASN A 362 -13.46 4.70 32.96
CA ASN A 362 -12.00 4.73 33.18
C ASN A 362 -11.56 3.71 34.24
N LYS A 363 -12.44 2.78 34.61
CA LYS A 363 -12.15 1.82 35.67
C LYS A 363 -11.17 0.77 35.18
N PHE A 364 -10.23 0.41 36.06
CA PHE A 364 -9.45 -0.82 35.93
C PHE A 364 -10.17 -1.92 36.71
N LEU A 365 -10.51 -3.01 36.03
CA LEU A 365 -11.19 -4.16 36.62
C LEU A 365 -10.29 -5.39 36.56
N THR A 366 -10.41 -6.27 37.55
CA THR A 366 -9.77 -7.59 37.54
C THR A 366 -10.78 -8.64 37.93
N TYR A 367 -10.73 -9.79 37.28
CA TYR A 367 -11.59 -10.91 37.64
C TYR A 367 -11.03 -11.64 38.86
N ASN A 368 -11.85 -11.78 39.90
CA ASN A 368 -11.57 -12.56 41.09
C ASN A 368 -12.31 -13.89 40.98
N GLN A 369 -11.57 -14.94 40.59
CA GLN A 369 -12.13 -16.25 40.33
C GLN A 369 -12.65 -16.95 41.59
N ILE A 370 -12.08 -16.67 42.76
CA ILE A 370 -12.51 -17.29 44.03
C ILE A 370 -13.91 -16.79 44.42
N LEU A 371 -14.14 -15.49 44.26
CA LEU A 371 -15.41 -14.84 44.62
C LEU A 371 -16.38 -14.71 43.45
N ASP A 372 -16.00 -15.17 42.26
CA ASP A 372 -16.73 -15.03 40.99
C ASP A 372 -17.28 -13.60 40.78
N ARG A 373 -16.38 -12.60 40.84
CA ARG A 373 -16.76 -11.19 40.65
C ARG A 373 -15.64 -10.35 40.02
N TRP A 374 -16.00 -9.19 39.49
CA TRP A 374 -15.05 -8.18 39.02
C TRP A 374 -14.74 -7.18 40.14
N ASP A 375 -13.48 -7.13 40.57
CA ASP A 375 -12.98 -6.16 41.55
C ASP A 375 -12.38 -4.93 40.83
N THR A 376 -12.51 -3.74 41.42
CA THR A 376 -11.91 -2.50 40.88
C THR A 376 -10.50 -2.30 41.44
N ILE A 377 -9.55 -1.98 40.57
CA ILE A 377 -8.19 -1.61 40.93
C ILE A 377 -8.09 -0.08 40.93
N HIS A 378 -7.58 0.48 42.01
CA HIS A 378 -7.34 1.91 42.15
C HIS A 378 -5.86 2.23 41.95
N PHE A 379 -5.61 3.28 41.19
CA PHE A 379 -4.28 3.86 40.99
C PHE A 379 -4.28 5.33 41.47
N LYS A 380 -3.11 5.82 41.87
CA LYS A 380 -2.87 7.22 42.26
C LYS A 380 -2.22 7.99 41.11
N GLY A 381 -2.19 9.32 41.17
CA GLY A 381 -1.48 10.16 40.19
C GLY A 381 -2.43 10.85 39.21
N ASP A 382 -2.00 10.98 37.96
CA ASP A 382 -2.73 11.76 36.95
C ASP A 382 -4.08 11.13 36.60
N ASN A 383 -5.08 11.97 36.33
CA ASN A 383 -6.42 11.51 35.96
C ASN A 383 -6.43 11.00 34.51
N LEU A 384 -6.79 9.74 34.33
CA LEU A 384 -7.07 9.14 33.03
C LEU A 384 -8.58 9.21 32.78
N THR A 385 -8.98 10.03 31.81
CA THR A 385 -10.41 10.31 31.57
C THR A 385 -11.17 9.09 31.04
N PRO A 386 -12.47 8.95 31.36
CA PRO A 386 -13.34 7.89 30.83
C PRO A 386 -13.31 7.79 29.30
N ARG A 387 -13.05 6.59 28.78
CA ARG A 387 -12.86 6.36 27.34
C ARG A 387 -13.02 4.91 26.90
N PHE A 388 -13.32 4.75 25.62
CA PHE A 388 -13.28 3.48 24.87
C PHE A 388 -12.46 3.67 23.59
N PHE A 389 -12.21 2.60 22.83
CA PHE A 389 -11.32 2.62 21.67
C PHE A 389 -9.90 3.12 21.98
N SER A 390 -9.44 3.02 23.22
CA SER A 390 -8.03 3.23 23.55
C SER A 390 -7.19 2.05 23.08
N SER A 391 -5.88 2.23 23.03
CA SER A 391 -4.93 1.15 22.79
C SER A 391 -4.08 0.88 24.02
N ILE A 392 -3.75 -0.38 24.28
CA ILE A 392 -2.89 -0.77 25.39
C ILE A 392 -1.69 -1.59 24.94
N ALA A 393 -0.55 -1.40 25.63
CA ALA A 393 0.62 -2.27 25.55
C ALA A 393 1.28 -2.42 26.92
N SER A 394 1.88 -3.57 27.19
CA SER A 394 2.71 -3.78 28.39
C SER A 394 4.19 -3.60 28.08
N SER A 395 4.96 -3.17 29.07
CA SER A 395 6.42 -3.21 29.02
C SER A 395 6.91 -4.65 28.89
N ARG A 396 8.14 -4.82 28.40
CA ARG A 396 8.73 -6.15 28.27
C ARG A 396 8.87 -6.86 29.63
N GLN A 397 9.11 -6.12 30.71
CA GLN A 397 9.14 -6.69 32.06
C GLN A 397 7.74 -6.94 32.63
N GLY A 398 6.66 -6.46 32.00
CA GLY A 398 5.29 -6.64 32.49
C GLY A 398 4.90 -5.73 33.66
N ASN A 399 5.74 -4.78 34.05
CA ASN A 399 5.54 -3.93 35.23
C ASN A 399 4.89 -2.57 34.92
N CYS A 400 4.82 -2.17 33.65
CA CYS A 400 4.20 -0.90 33.24
C CYS A 400 3.28 -1.13 32.05
N LEU A 401 2.16 -0.41 32.02
CA LEU A 401 1.25 -0.34 30.89
C LEU A 401 1.33 1.03 30.22
N TYR A 402 1.20 1.05 28.92
CA TYR A 402 1.03 2.25 28.12
C TYR A 402 -0.41 2.27 27.60
N ILE A 403 -1.12 3.37 27.79
CA ILE A 403 -2.49 3.58 27.30
C ILE A 403 -2.48 4.80 26.38
N TYR A 404 -2.87 4.60 25.13
CA TYR A 404 -2.83 5.62 24.09
C TYR A 404 -4.22 5.93 23.53
N GLY A 405 -4.55 7.21 23.46
CA GLY A 405 -5.71 7.75 22.75
C GLY A 405 -7.06 7.23 23.23
N GLY A 406 -8.01 7.14 22.30
CA GLY A 406 -9.39 6.72 22.54
C GLY A 406 -10.40 7.85 22.36
N VAL A 407 -11.66 7.59 22.72
CA VAL A 407 -12.77 8.56 22.64
C VAL A 407 -13.56 8.53 23.94
N GLY A 408 -14.02 9.69 24.40
CA GLY A 408 -14.82 9.80 25.62
C GLY A 408 -14.95 11.24 26.09
N ASN A 409 -15.17 11.45 27.38
CA ASN A 409 -15.16 12.79 27.98
C ASN A 409 -14.84 12.71 29.48
N GLU A 410 -14.60 13.86 30.10
CA GLU A 410 -14.20 13.94 31.52
C GLU A 410 -15.27 13.40 32.48
N SER A 411 -16.55 13.60 32.17
CA SER A 411 -17.67 13.17 33.02
C SER A 411 -17.99 11.68 32.93
N GLY A 412 -17.63 11.04 31.81
CA GLY A 412 -18.10 9.71 31.45
C GLY A 412 -19.55 9.65 30.94
N ASP A 413 -20.28 10.75 30.80
CA ASP A 413 -21.67 10.79 30.33
C ASP A 413 -21.75 11.05 28.82
N GLN A 414 -22.35 10.13 28.05
CA GLN A 414 -22.49 10.27 26.61
C GLN A 414 -23.21 11.55 26.17
N SER A 415 -24.16 12.05 26.97
CA SER A 415 -25.02 13.20 26.61
C SER A 415 -24.25 14.51 26.48
N ILE A 416 -23.06 14.62 27.08
CA ILE A 416 -22.20 15.81 27.02
C ILE A 416 -21.46 15.91 25.67
N GLY A 417 -21.42 14.83 24.89
CA GLY A 417 -20.64 14.72 23.66
C GLY A 417 -19.32 14.00 23.88
N GLN A 418 -18.50 13.90 22.84
CA GLN A 418 -17.26 13.12 22.87
C GLN A 418 -16.06 13.91 22.36
N ASN A 419 -14.94 13.74 23.04
CA ASN A 419 -13.62 14.16 22.64
C ASN A 419 -12.85 12.95 22.13
N TYR A 420 -12.07 13.17 21.08
CA TYR A 420 -11.01 12.25 20.71
C TYR A 420 -9.80 12.58 21.57
N TYR A 421 -8.99 11.58 21.89
CA TYR A 421 -7.77 11.76 22.68
C TYR A 421 -6.54 11.42 21.86
N ASN A 422 -5.52 12.27 21.98
CA ASN A 422 -4.17 12.04 21.45
C ASN A 422 -3.14 12.24 22.57
N ASP A 423 -3.27 11.40 23.58
CA ASP A 423 -2.49 11.39 24.80
C ASP A 423 -1.87 10.01 25.02
N LEU A 424 -0.80 9.97 25.80
CA LEU A 424 -0.15 8.73 26.23
C LEU A 424 0.03 8.75 27.73
N TYR A 425 -0.50 7.72 28.38
CA TYR A 425 -0.33 7.48 29.80
C TYR A 425 0.57 6.28 30.04
N LYS A 426 1.34 6.34 31.12
CA LYS A 426 2.08 5.22 31.70
C LYS A 426 1.46 4.84 33.04
N VAL A 427 1.06 3.59 33.18
CA VAL A 427 0.54 3.00 34.42
C VAL A 427 1.61 2.09 35.02
N ASP A 428 2.12 2.40 36.20
CA ASP A 428 3.05 1.53 36.93
C ASP A 428 2.26 0.55 37.80
N LEU A 429 2.33 -0.74 37.47
CA LEU A 429 1.60 -1.81 38.18
C LEU A 429 2.22 -2.16 39.53
N THR A 430 3.49 -1.80 39.73
CA THR A 430 4.26 -2.03 40.95
C THR A 430 3.97 -0.95 41.97
N GLN A 431 4.07 0.33 41.56
CA GLN A 431 3.82 1.49 42.42
C GLN A 431 2.34 1.83 42.55
N GLY A 432 1.49 1.33 41.64
CA GLY A 432 0.07 1.67 41.62
C GLY A 432 -0.17 3.13 41.24
N THR A 433 0.61 3.66 40.29
CA THR A 433 0.55 5.06 39.85
C THR A 433 0.26 5.21 38.36
N ILE A 434 -0.40 6.31 37.99
CA ILE A 434 -0.65 6.75 36.62
C ILE A 434 0.11 8.05 36.39
N LYS A 435 0.80 8.14 35.26
CA LYS A 435 1.50 9.34 34.80
C LYS A 435 1.14 9.66 33.35
N LEU A 436 0.68 10.88 33.08
CA LEU A 436 0.57 11.42 31.73
C LEU A 436 1.98 11.70 31.20
N LEU A 437 2.31 11.15 30.03
CA LEU A 437 3.59 11.40 29.37
C LEU A 437 3.52 12.62 28.46
N TRP A 438 2.46 12.71 27.66
CA TRP A 438 2.19 13.85 26.78
C TRP A 438 0.72 13.83 26.33
N ASN A 439 0.24 14.99 25.91
CA ASN A 439 -1.08 15.19 25.31
C ASN A 439 -0.92 16.24 24.20
N HIS A 440 -1.31 15.88 22.98
CA HIS A 440 -1.13 16.69 21.79
C HIS A 440 -2.46 17.07 21.15
N PRO A 441 -2.51 18.17 20.39
CA PRO A 441 -3.69 18.50 19.59
C PRO A 441 -4.00 17.39 18.59
N ILE A 442 -5.25 17.40 18.12
CA ILE A 442 -5.78 16.40 17.19
C ILE A 442 -5.96 17.07 15.84
N ASP A 443 -5.10 16.70 14.89
CA ASP A 443 -5.24 17.12 13.51
C ASP A 443 -6.36 16.32 12.81
N GLU A 444 -6.48 15.04 13.15
CA GLU A 444 -7.46 14.12 12.58
C GLU A 444 -8.15 13.26 13.63
N LYS A 445 -9.49 13.22 13.56
CA LYS A 445 -10.31 12.37 14.44
C LYS A 445 -10.15 10.90 14.07
N ARG A 446 -9.20 10.21 14.71
CA ARG A 446 -8.97 8.77 14.51
C ARG A 446 -8.85 8.07 15.85
N VAL A 447 -9.38 6.85 15.92
CA VAL A 447 -9.18 5.94 17.05
C VAL A 447 -8.04 4.96 16.76
N PRO A 448 -7.30 4.52 17.77
CA PRO A 448 -6.35 3.42 17.62
C PRO A 448 -7.01 2.03 17.64
N SER A 449 -6.27 1.01 17.21
CA SER A 449 -6.58 -0.41 17.41
C SER A 449 -6.55 -0.78 18.90
N GLU A 450 -7.24 -1.85 19.30
CA GLU A 450 -7.37 -2.23 20.72
C GLU A 450 -6.02 -2.57 21.38
N GLN A 451 -5.07 -3.03 20.59
CA GLN A 451 -3.70 -3.34 21.00
C GLN A 451 -2.71 -2.56 20.16
N MET A 452 -1.63 -2.13 20.80
CA MET A 452 -0.43 -1.59 20.15
C MET A 452 0.78 -2.41 20.57
N ILE A 453 1.88 -2.24 19.83
CA ILE A 453 3.11 -2.99 20.05
C ILE A 453 4.20 -2.03 20.51
N LEU A 454 4.81 -2.32 21.67
CA LEU A 454 5.99 -1.60 22.13
C LEU A 454 7.23 -2.09 21.35
N SER A 455 8.02 -1.16 20.83
CA SER A 455 9.28 -1.47 20.16
C SER A 455 10.26 -2.19 21.10
N LYS A 456 11.17 -2.99 20.54
CA LYS A 456 12.13 -3.79 21.33
C LYS A 456 13.00 -2.95 22.26
N ASP A 457 13.33 -1.72 21.86
CA ASP A 457 14.12 -0.76 22.62
C ASP A 457 13.27 0.08 23.61
N GLY A 458 11.94 -0.09 23.61
CA GLY A 458 11.03 0.61 24.49
C GLY A 458 10.86 2.10 24.19
N LYS A 459 11.27 2.56 23.00
CA LYS A 459 11.22 3.99 22.61
C LYS A 459 10.02 4.38 21.76
N SER A 460 9.38 3.43 21.11
CA SER A 460 8.30 3.67 20.15
C SER A 460 7.13 2.71 20.31
N LEU A 461 5.94 3.16 19.94
CA LEU A 461 4.72 2.38 19.88
C LEU A 461 4.31 2.22 18.42
N TYR A 462 3.96 1.00 18.02
CA TYR A 462 3.34 0.71 16.72
C TYR A 462 1.85 0.52 16.93
N VAL A 463 1.04 1.35 16.27
CA VAL A 463 -0.42 1.38 16.47
C VAL A 463 -1.13 1.58 15.13
N ILE A 464 -2.22 0.84 14.91
CA ILE A 464 -3.11 1.11 13.78
C ILE A 464 -4.09 2.20 14.20
N ARG A 465 -4.35 3.19 13.34
CA ARG A 465 -5.36 4.23 13.57
C ARG A 465 -6.31 4.32 12.38
N TYR A 466 -7.58 4.64 12.65
CA TYR A 466 -8.63 4.76 11.62
C TYR A 466 -9.77 5.69 12.05
N ALA A 467 -10.54 6.19 11.09
CA ALA A 467 -11.71 7.02 11.34
C ALA A 467 -12.96 6.14 11.52
N GLN A 468 -13.27 5.78 12.76
CA GLN A 468 -14.37 4.86 13.09
C GLN A 468 -15.78 5.41 12.81
N TYR A 469 -15.91 6.73 12.70
CA TYR A 469 -17.17 7.38 12.34
C TYR A 469 -17.48 7.29 10.84
N ILE A 470 -16.56 6.76 10.03
CA ILE A 470 -16.75 6.53 8.60
C ILE A 470 -16.95 5.02 8.37
N LYS A 471 -18.10 4.64 7.81
CA LYS A 471 -18.46 3.22 7.58
C LYS A 471 -17.42 2.48 6.74
N PHE A 472 -16.99 3.07 5.62
CA PHE A 472 -15.93 2.54 4.76
C PHE A 472 -14.69 3.41 4.96
N THR A 473 -13.76 2.92 5.77
CA THR A 473 -12.58 3.66 6.22
C THR A 473 -11.31 2.90 5.85
N SER A 474 -10.16 3.48 6.13
CA SER A 474 -8.87 2.81 5.95
C SER A 474 -8.10 2.78 7.27
N LEU A 475 -7.44 1.65 7.50
CA LEU A 475 -6.54 1.42 8.60
C LEU A 475 -5.14 1.84 8.18
N GLN A 476 -4.46 2.57 9.05
CA GLN A 476 -3.10 3.00 8.80
C GLN A 476 -2.22 2.71 10.02
N LEU A 477 -1.05 2.09 9.79
CA LEU A 477 -0.05 1.86 10.83
C LEU A 477 0.76 3.14 11.08
N TYR A 478 1.00 3.43 12.35
CA TYR A 478 1.84 4.53 12.81
C TYR A 478 2.91 4.03 13.77
N ARG A 479 4.10 4.62 13.67
CA ARG A 479 5.13 4.60 14.71
C ARG A 479 5.04 5.90 15.50
N ILE A 480 4.85 5.78 16.81
CA ILE A 480 4.71 6.92 17.74
C ILE A 480 5.85 6.90 18.73
N SER A 481 6.60 8.00 18.83
CA SER A 481 7.64 8.20 19.84
C SER A 481 7.05 8.31 21.25
N ILE A 482 7.57 7.53 22.20
CA ILE A 482 7.12 7.62 23.59
C ILE A 482 7.61 8.91 24.25
N ALA A 483 8.76 9.42 23.84
CA ALA A 483 9.38 10.58 24.46
C ALA A 483 8.60 11.89 24.20
N ASP A 484 8.09 12.06 22.99
CA ASP A 484 7.53 13.34 22.53
C ASP A 484 6.26 13.20 21.67
N GLY A 485 5.74 11.98 21.45
CA GLY A 485 4.50 11.76 20.71
C GLY A 485 4.58 12.00 19.21
N LYS A 486 5.79 12.22 18.64
CA LYS A 486 5.98 12.33 17.19
C LYS A 486 5.49 11.06 16.50
N MET A 487 4.71 11.25 15.43
CA MET A 487 4.11 10.16 14.67
C MET A 487 4.64 10.12 13.25
N GLU A 488 4.80 8.90 12.76
CA GLU A 488 5.18 8.63 11.38
C GLU A 488 4.28 7.53 10.83
N GLN A 489 3.77 7.77 9.62
CA GLN A 489 2.94 6.82 8.91
C GLN A 489 3.83 5.75 8.26
N LEU A 490 3.52 4.49 8.53
CA LEU A 490 4.27 3.33 8.02
C LEU A 490 3.34 2.37 7.28
N GLY A 491 3.87 1.74 6.25
CA GLY A 491 3.13 0.88 5.34
C GLY A 491 2.02 1.60 4.57
N ASP A 492 1.42 0.87 3.63
CA ASP A 492 0.18 1.29 2.97
C ASP A 492 -1.03 1.09 3.89
N SER A 493 -2.22 1.38 3.35
CA SER A 493 -3.47 1.34 4.11
C SER A 493 -4.27 0.07 3.83
N ILE A 494 -4.97 -0.45 4.85
CA ILE A 494 -5.90 -1.58 4.70
C ILE A 494 -7.35 -1.04 4.63
N PRO A 495 -8.18 -1.41 3.65
CA PRO A 495 -9.60 -1.06 3.65
C PRO A 495 -10.34 -1.77 4.80
N PHE A 496 -11.25 -1.07 5.49
CA PHE A 496 -11.99 -1.60 6.64
C PHE A 496 -13.43 -1.08 6.72
N VAL A 497 -14.35 -1.96 7.11
CA VAL A 497 -15.77 -1.62 7.34
C VAL A 497 -16.06 -1.44 8.84
N SER A 498 -16.13 -0.19 9.31
CA SER A 498 -16.35 0.20 10.71
C SER A 498 -17.84 0.34 11.11
N GLY A 499 -18.76 -0.28 10.36
CA GLY A 499 -20.20 0.01 10.44
C GLY A 499 -20.91 -0.45 11.71
N SER A 500 -20.28 -1.25 12.57
CA SER A 500 -20.88 -1.78 13.81
C SER A 500 -19.90 -1.66 14.98
N ILE A 501 -20.42 -1.35 16.18
CA ILE A 501 -19.64 -1.19 17.42
C ILE A 501 -19.01 -2.50 17.93
N ILE A 502 -19.31 -3.63 17.31
CA ILE A 502 -18.63 -4.89 17.62
C ILE A 502 -17.56 -5.24 16.56
N SER A 503 -17.34 -4.36 15.57
CA SER A 503 -16.25 -4.53 14.60
C SER A 503 -14.93 -4.12 15.25
N THR A 504 -13.93 -5.00 15.21
CA THR A 504 -12.67 -4.78 15.93
C THR A 504 -11.47 -4.77 14.98
N VAL A 505 -10.39 -4.13 15.45
CA VAL A 505 -9.09 -4.14 14.79
C VAL A 505 -8.04 -4.47 15.85
N SER A 506 -7.30 -5.56 15.62
CA SER A 506 -6.20 -6.01 16.47
C SER A 506 -4.88 -5.95 15.71
N LEU A 507 -3.83 -5.50 16.38
CA LEU A 507 -2.46 -5.56 15.87
C LEU A 507 -1.66 -6.53 16.74
N TYR A 508 -1.06 -7.54 16.11
CA TYR A 508 -0.16 -8.50 16.76
C TYR A 508 1.24 -8.39 16.16
N TYR A 509 2.25 -8.80 16.94
CA TYR A 509 3.62 -8.88 16.48
C TYR A 509 4.19 -10.26 16.74
N ASN A 510 4.79 -10.85 15.72
CA ASN A 510 5.51 -12.11 15.80
C ASN A 510 7.02 -11.85 15.94
N PRO A 511 7.61 -12.06 17.13
CA PRO A 511 9.04 -11.86 17.33
C PRO A 511 9.92 -12.94 16.66
N VAL A 512 9.35 -14.11 16.33
CA VAL A 512 10.07 -15.22 15.68
C VAL A 512 10.26 -14.92 14.20
N LEU A 513 9.16 -14.66 13.49
CA LEU A 513 9.18 -14.34 12.06
C LEU A 513 9.53 -12.88 11.76
N LYS A 514 9.47 -12.00 12.77
CA LYS A 514 9.61 -10.54 12.65
C LYS A 514 8.57 -9.95 11.69
N GLU A 515 7.31 -10.20 12.01
CA GLU A 515 6.16 -9.80 11.19
C GLU A 515 5.08 -9.16 12.08
N PHE A 516 4.43 -8.14 11.56
CA PHE A 516 3.20 -7.58 12.11
C PHE A 516 2.00 -8.26 11.47
N TYR A 517 0.96 -8.50 12.26
CA TYR A 517 -0.30 -9.06 11.82
C TYR A 517 -1.43 -8.11 12.19
N CYS A 518 -2.14 -7.57 11.20
CA CYS A 518 -3.38 -6.85 11.41
C CYS A 518 -4.56 -7.80 11.22
N VAL A 519 -5.41 -7.91 12.24
CA VAL A 519 -6.62 -8.71 12.20
C VAL A 519 -7.83 -7.79 12.30
N THR A 520 -8.67 -7.82 11.27
CA THR A 520 -9.92 -7.05 11.21
C THR A 520 -11.10 -7.98 11.39
N GLN A 521 -12.07 -7.60 12.22
CA GLN A 521 -13.33 -8.33 12.36
C GLN A 521 -14.47 -7.40 11.94
N GLU A 522 -15.00 -7.60 10.73
CA GLU A 522 -16.01 -6.75 10.11
C GLU A 522 -17.38 -7.39 10.24
N VAL A 523 -18.34 -6.67 10.83
CA VAL A 523 -19.67 -7.21 11.07
C VAL A 523 -20.65 -6.75 10.00
N ASN A 524 -21.38 -7.71 9.45
CA ASN A 524 -22.53 -7.47 8.59
C ASN A 524 -23.81 -7.82 9.36
N GLU A 525 -24.43 -6.79 9.94
CA GLU A 525 -25.63 -6.96 10.77
C GLU A 525 -26.84 -7.47 9.97
N GLU A 526 -26.99 -7.05 8.71
CA GLU A 526 -28.10 -7.47 7.83
C GLU A 526 -28.08 -8.98 7.55
N ASN A 527 -26.90 -9.50 7.21
CA ASN A 527 -26.73 -10.90 6.85
C ASN A 527 -26.29 -11.76 8.05
N LYS A 528 -26.17 -11.17 9.25
CA LYS A 528 -25.77 -11.83 10.51
C LYS A 528 -24.50 -12.67 10.36
N TRP A 529 -23.41 -12.04 9.95
CA TRP A 529 -22.11 -12.71 9.92
C TRP A 529 -20.97 -11.73 10.20
N VAL A 530 -19.83 -12.28 10.58
CA VAL A 530 -18.57 -11.57 10.85
C VAL A 530 -17.50 -12.08 9.92
N LYS A 531 -16.86 -11.18 9.17
CA LYS A 531 -15.64 -11.46 8.39
C LYS A 531 -14.43 -11.22 9.27
N ALA A 532 -13.54 -12.19 9.39
CA ALA A 532 -12.19 -11.90 9.85
C ALA A 532 -11.21 -11.92 8.68
N ASN A 533 -10.36 -10.89 8.56
CA ASN A 533 -9.26 -10.88 7.61
C ASN A 533 -7.94 -10.77 8.38
N ILE A 534 -6.91 -11.46 7.90
CA ILE A 534 -5.55 -11.38 8.43
C ILE A 534 -4.66 -10.77 7.35
N TYR A 535 -3.99 -9.69 7.72
CA TYR A 535 -2.97 -9.02 6.91
C TYR A 535 -1.61 -9.15 7.58
N VAL A 536 -0.55 -9.32 6.80
CA VAL A 536 0.83 -9.41 7.28
C VAL A 536 1.67 -8.26 6.69
N LEU A 537 2.61 -7.77 7.50
CA LEU A 537 3.62 -6.78 7.11
C LEU A 537 4.95 -7.16 7.75
N SER A 538 6.04 -7.17 6.98
CA SER A 538 7.37 -7.50 7.49
C SER A 538 7.93 -6.40 8.38
N ALA A 539 8.71 -6.79 9.39
CA ALA A 539 9.39 -5.85 10.26
C ALA A 539 10.85 -5.63 9.84
N PRO A 540 11.37 -4.39 9.94
CA PRO A 540 10.66 -3.21 10.41
C PRO A 540 9.81 -2.57 9.30
N PRO A 541 8.59 -2.10 9.60
CA PRO A 541 7.75 -1.42 8.64
C PRO A 541 8.37 -0.09 8.24
N VAL A 542 8.20 0.30 6.97
CA VAL A 542 8.81 1.51 6.38
C VAL A 542 7.77 2.53 5.96
N SER A 543 8.19 3.79 5.89
CA SER A 543 7.38 4.87 5.34
C SER A 543 7.42 4.88 3.81
N ARG A 544 6.48 5.62 3.20
CA ARG A 544 6.48 5.86 1.74
C ARG A 544 7.74 6.61 1.28
N ALA A 545 8.24 7.53 2.10
CA ALA A 545 9.45 8.27 1.78
C ALA A 545 10.70 7.36 1.73
N GLU A 546 10.74 6.31 2.54
CA GLU A 546 11.82 5.32 2.51
C GLU A 546 11.74 4.42 1.27
N THR A 547 10.54 4.04 0.80
CA THR A 547 10.39 3.24 -0.43
C THR A 547 10.68 4.06 -1.69
N GLU A 548 10.37 5.35 -1.70
CA GLU A 548 10.60 6.24 -2.85
C GLU A 548 12.00 6.88 -2.83
N TYR A 549 12.88 6.53 -1.89
CA TYR A 549 14.17 7.20 -1.68
C TYR A 549 15.03 7.29 -2.96
N TYR A 550 15.22 6.17 -3.67
CA TYR A 550 16.03 6.15 -4.90
C TYR A 550 15.28 6.71 -6.12
N LEU A 551 13.94 6.59 -6.17
CA LEU A 551 13.13 7.22 -7.23
C LEU A 551 13.23 8.75 -7.18
N MET A 552 13.23 9.32 -5.97
CA MET A 552 13.34 10.77 -5.77
C MET A 552 14.79 11.27 -5.74
N LYS A 553 15.80 10.39 -5.70
CA LYS A 553 17.20 10.81 -5.64
C LYS A 553 17.61 11.50 -6.95
N ASP A 554 17.21 10.95 -8.09
CA ASP A 554 17.53 11.52 -9.39
C ASP A 554 16.85 12.88 -9.60
N GLU A 555 15.57 13.01 -9.22
CA GLU A 555 14.85 14.29 -9.24
C GLU A 555 15.46 15.34 -8.30
N ARG A 556 15.92 14.92 -7.10
CA ARG A 556 16.55 15.82 -6.12
C ARG A 556 17.98 16.21 -6.51
N ALA A 557 18.72 15.34 -7.20
CA ALA A 557 20.04 15.67 -7.73
C ALA A 557 19.92 16.81 -8.74
N ASP A 558 18.96 16.72 -9.67
CA ASP A 558 18.67 17.78 -10.64
C ASP A 558 18.20 19.07 -9.96
N LEU A 559 17.30 18.98 -8.97
CA LEU A 559 16.86 20.15 -8.21
C LEU A 559 18.02 20.79 -7.41
N ASN A 560 18.90 20.00 -6.82
CA ASN A 560 20.07 20.50 -6.10
C ASN A 560 21.07 21.15 -7.05
N TRP A 561 21.30 20.61 -8.26
CA TRP A 561 22.11 21.27 -9.28
C TRP A 561 21.46 22.56 -9.80
N MET A 562 20.13 22.60 -9.92
CA MET A 562 19.39 23.83 -10.23
C MET A 562 19.48 24.88 -9.11
N LEU A 563 19.41 24.46 -7.84
CA LEU A 563 19.56 25.36 -6.69
C LEU A 563 21.01 25.83 -6.54
N LEU A 564 22.00 24.96 -6.75
CA LEU A 564 23.42 25.30 -6.70
C LEU A 564 23.79 26.23 -7.85
N SER A 565 23.29 25.97 -9.06
CA SER A 565 23.44 26.88 -10.20
C SER A 565 22.70 28.20 -9.97
N GLY A 566 21.51 28.18 -9.37
CA GLY A 566 20.78 29.37 -8.93
C GLY A 566 21.55 30.19 -7.88
N MET A 567 22.15 29.53 -6.88
CA MET A 567 23.02 30.17 -5.89
C MET A 567 24.31 30.70 -6.52
N CYS A 568 24.90 29.99 -7.48
CA CYS A 568 26.03 30.46 -8.27
C CYS A 568 25.64 31.67 -9.13
N VAL A 569 24.44 31.71 -9.71
CA VAL A 569 23.92 32.87 -10.46
C VAL A 569 23.66 34.05 -9.51
N ILE A 570 23.16 33.81 -8.30
CA ILE A 570 22.98 34.85 -7.28
C ILE A 570 24.34 35.34 -6.74
N ALA A 571 25.33 34.46 -6.61
CA ALA A 571 26.70 34.81 -6.20
C ALA A 571 27.44 35.55 -7.31
N LEU A 572 27.32 35.13 -8.57
CA LEU A 572 27.82 35.83 -9.74
C LEU A 572 27.04 37.14 -9.98
N GLY A 573 25.77 37.18 -9.61
CA GLY A 573 24.92 38.37 -9.62
C GLY A 573 25.31 39.36 -8.53
N SER A 574 25.67 38.91 -7.33
CA SER A 574 26.14 39.77 -6.24
C SER A 574 27.57 40.27 -6.47
N VAL A 575 28.45 39.41 -7.02
CA VAL A 575 29.76 39.80 -7.58
C VAL A 575 29.57 40.73 -8.79
N GLY A 576 28.55 40.51 -9.61
CA GLY A 576 28.15 41.34 -10.74
C GLY A 576 27.65 42.72 -10.30
N VAL A 577 26.84 42.80 -9.24
CA VAL A 577 26.37 44.06 -8.63
C VAL A 577 27.52 44.80 -7.96
N TRP A 578 28.44 44.09 -7.29
CA TRP A 578 29.67 44.64 -6.72
C TRP A 578 30.62 45.16 -7.81
N LEU A 579 30.79 44.41 -8.90
CA LEU A 579 31.54 44.82 -10.09
C LEU A 579 30.82 45.92 -10.90
N LEU A 580 29.49 46.00 -10.89
CA LEU A 580 28.72 47.09 -11.52
C LEU A 580 28.79 48.38 -10.70
N PHE A 581 28.90 48.30 -9.37
CA PHE A 581 29.28 49.46 -8.55
C PHE A 581 30.72 49.91 -8.84
N TYR A 582 31.63 48.97 -9.12
CA TYR A 582 33.02 49.27 -9.49
C TYR A 582 33.20 49.69 -10.97
N ARG A 583 32.31 49.25 -11.87
CA ARG A 583 32.36 49.49 -13.34
C ARG A 583 31.31 50.48 -13.84
N ARG A 584 30.51 51.09 -12.96
CA ARG A 584 29.80 52.37 -13.25
C ARG A 584 30.75 53.55 -13.52
N LYS A 585 32.07 53.32 -13.53
CA LYS A 585 33.06 54.22 -14.14
C LYS A 585 33.39 53.93 -15.61
N LYS A 586 33.01 52.81 -16.25
CA LYS A 586 33.26 52.60 -17.71
C LYS A 586 32.27 51.62 -18.38
N ARG A 587 31.48 52.20 -19.30
CA ARG A 587 30.95 51.70 -20.61
C ARG A 587 30.60 50.20 -20.75
N LYS A 588 29.34 49.84 -21.04
CA LYS A 588 28.54 49.88 -22.31
C LYS A 588 28.69 48.63 -23.20
N GLU A 589 27.56 47.91 -23.31
CA GLU A 589 26.92 47.24 -24.46
C GLU A 589 27.38 45.88 -25.04
N LYS A 590 26.33 45.05 -25.28
CA LYS A 590 26.12 43.91 -26.23
C LYS A 590 26.82 42.57 -25.95
N GLY A 591 26.24 41.38 -26.19
CA GLY A 591 24.99 40.94 -26.81
C GLY A 591 25.20 39.54 -27.45
N ASP A 592 24.18 38.68 -27.35
CA ASP A 592 23.84 37.50 -28.18
C ASP A 592 24.28 36.04 -27.85
N VAL A 593 23.36 35.16 -28.28
CA VAL A 593 23.07 33.74 -28.00
C VAL A 593 23.66 32.81 -29.07
N PRO A 594 23.81 31.49 -28.81
CA PRO A 594 23.77 30.49 -29.88
C PRO A 594 22.77 29.32 -29.66
N ASN A 595 22.11 28.94 -30.76
CA ASN A 595 21.43 27.65 -31.03
C ASN A 595 22.42 26.48 -31.08
N PHE A 596 21.99 25.24 -30.77
CA PHE A 596 22.40 24.02 -31.51
C PHE A 596 21.36 22.89 -31.44
N ILE A 597 21.28 22.18 -32.57
CA ILE A 597 20.42 21.04 -32.96
C ILE A 597 21.18 19.71 -32.72
N SER A 598 20.45 18.57 -32.79
CA SER A 598 20.85 17.16 -33.06
C SER A 598 21.00 16.28 -31.81
N ASP A 599 20.67 14.98 -31.80
CA ASP A 599 20.09 14.03 -32.76
C ASP A 599 19.70 12.76 -31.97
N ASN A 600 18.71 12.01 -32.48
CA ASN A 600 18.46 10.56 -32.37
C ASN A 600 18.58 9.83 -31.02
N ILE A 601 17.58 8.98 -30.72
CA ILE A 601 17.73 7.50 -30.58
C ILE A 601 16.41 6.92 -30.06
N TYR A 602 15.84 5.98 -30.82
CA TYR A 602 14.84 5.04 -30.35
C TYR A 602 15.48 3.69 -30.01
N PRO A 603 15.05 3.05 -28.90
CA PRO A 603 15.12 1.60 -28.80
C PRO A 603 13.77 0.96 -28.42
N ASN A 604 13.38 0.01 -29.28
CA ASN A 604 12.33 -0.99 -29.07
C ASN A 604 12.51 -1.81 -27.78
N LYS A 605 11.42 -2.06 -27.04
CA LYS A 605 11.26 -3.25 -26.16
C LYS A 605 9.77 -3.60 -25.98
N SER A 606 9.50 -4.89 -26.03
CA SER A 606 8.18 -5.52 -26.02
C SER A 606 7.48 -5.49 -24.66
N VAL A 607 6.18 -5.24 -24.68
CA VAL A 607 5.29 -5.04 -23.52
C VAL A 607 4.24 -6.16 -23.48
N LYS A 608 3.83 -6.61 -22.28
CA LYS A 608 2.88 -7.72 -22.08
C LYS A 608 1.44 -7.23 -21.89
N GLU A 609 0.49 -8.10 -22.20
CA GLU A 609 -0.97 -7.85 -22.36
C GLU A 609 -1.75 -7.17 -21.22
N LYS A 610 -1.17 -6.99 -20.02
CA LYS A 610 -1.81 -6.28 -18.89
C LYS A 610 -1.38 -4.81 -18.75
N ASP A 611 -0.46 -4.36 -19.60
CA ASP A 611 0.16 -3.04 -19.52
C ASP A 611 -0.58 -1.98 -20.36
N TYR A 612 -1.54 -2.37 -21.20
CA TYR A 612 -2.22 -1.48 -22.16
C TYR A 612 -3.02 -0.34 -21.51
N GLU A 613 -3.86 -0.64 -20.52
CA GLU A 613 -4.64 0.42 -19.83
C GLU A 613 -3.75 1.34 -18.99
N THR A 614 -2.65 0.81 -18.45
CA THR A 614 -1.65 1.58 -17.69
C THR A 614 -0.87 2.52 -18.60
N LEU A 615 -0.41 2.03 -19.76
CA LEU A 615 0.31 2.81 -20.77
C LEU A 615 -0.53 3.94 -21.37
N LEU A 616 -1.80 3.71 -21.74
CA LEU A 616 -2.66 4.78 -22.26
C LEU A 616 -2.96 5.88 -21.22
N ASN A 617 -3.05 5.50 -19.93
CA ASN A 617 -3.22 6.45 -18.84
C ASN A 617 -1.93 7.23 -18.55
N GLU A 618 -0.75 6.64 -18.77
CA GLU A 618 0.56 7.31 -18.65
C GLU A 618 0.87 8.25 -19.83
N ILE A 619 0.45 7.90 -21.05
CA ILE A 619 0.71 8.68 -22.28
C ILE A 619 -0.27 9.85 -22.44
N SER A 620 -1.43 9.82 -21.75
CA SER A 620 -2.38 10.92 -21.74
C SER A 620 -1.71 12.22 -21.27
N PRO A 621 -1.83 13.34 -22.00
CA PRO A 621 -1.13 14.57 -21.69
C PRO A 621 -1.61 15.08 -20.32
N GLN A 622 -0.77 14.92 -19.29
CA GLN A 622 -0.95 15.58 -18.01
C GLN A 622 -0.68 17.07 -18.19
N VAL A 623 -1.63 17.77 -18.79
CA VAL A 623 -1.70 19.22 -18.68
C VAL A 623 -2.01 19.49 -17.22
N ALA A 624 -1.02 20.05 -16.51
CA ALA A 624 -1.17 20.58 -15.17
C ALA A 624 -2.34 21.59 -15.14
N LEU A 625 -3.53 21.10 -14.80
CA LEU A 625 -4.69 21.91 -14.51
C LEU A 625 -4.44 22.57 -13.16
N LYS A 626 -3.85 23.77 -13.21
CA LYS A 626 -3.75 24.70 -12.09
C LYS A 626 -5.13 24.85 -11.43
N GLY A 627 -5.17 24.55 -10.12
CA GLY A 627 -6.17 25.02 -9.16
C GLY A 627 -7.63 24.80 -9.56
N ARG A 628 -8.20 23.62 -9.28
CA ARG A 628 -9.65 23.48 -9.23
C ARG A 628 -10.14 23.69 -7.80
N GLU A 629 -10.96 24.73 -7.64
CA GLU A 629 -11.86 24.93 -6.51
C GLU A 629 -12.63 23.64 -6.20
N LYS A 630 -13.01 23.43 -4.92
CA LYS A 630 -13.77 22.25 -4.50
C LYS A 630 -14.96 22.02 -5.44
N GLU A 631 -14.89 20.93 -6.18
CA GLU A 631 -15.81 20.54 -7.23
C GLU A 631 -17.18 20.10 -6.67
N CYS A 632 -17.95 21.04 -6.10
CA CYS A 632 -19.23 20.79 -5.42
C CYS A 632 -20.42 20.69 -6.39
N ASN A 633 -21.53 20.15 -5.88
CA ASN A 633 -22.88 20.14 -6.47
C ASN A 633 -22.96 19.67 -7.94
N ARG A 634 -22.54 18.42 -8.18
CA ARG A 634 -22.44 17.88 -9.54
C ARG A 634 -22.81 16.41 -9.69
N ILE A 635 -23.21 16.05 -10.90
CA ILE A 635 -23.61 14.72 -11.33
C ILE A 635 -22.75 14.34 -12.53
N CYS A 636 -22.09 13.20 -12.43
CA CYS A 636 -21.06 12.77 -13.34
C CYS A 636 -21.42 11.40 -13.92
N LEU A 637 -21.84 11.33 -15.17
CA LEU A 637 -22.22 10.13 -15.91
C LEU A 637 -21.13 9.63 -16.87
N TYR A 638 -20.25 10.49 -17.36
CA TYR A 638 -19.09 10.06 -18.17
C TYR A 638 -17.97 9.57 -17.25
N GLY A 639 -17.40 8.42 -17.58
CA GLY A 639 -16.54 7.65 -16.69
C GLY A 639 -17.36 6.91 -15.62
N ILE A 640 -16.75 6.69 -14.46
CA ILE A 640 -17.44 6.07 -13.31
C ILE A 640 -18.55 7.01 -12.81
N PHE A 641 -19.78 6.49 -12.76
CA PHE A 641 -20.94 7.23 -12.28
C PHE A 641 -20.71 7.74 -10.85
N THR A 642 -20.71 9.06 -10.67
CA THR A 642 -20.41 9.72 -9.40
C THR A 642 -21.32 10.93 -9.19
N ILE A 643 -21.69 11.22 -7.94
CA ILE A 643 -22.51 12.38 -7.57
C ILE A 643 -21.89 13.05 -6.35
N TYR A 644 -21.62 14.35 -6.44
CA TYR A 644 -21.12 15.17 -5.34
C TYR A 644 -22.20 16.16 -4.90
N ASN A 645 -22.52 16.16 -3.61
CA ASN A 645 -23.52 17.06 -3.04
C ASN A 645 -23.03 18.52 -2.98
N ARG A 646 -23.88 19.41 -2.45
CA ARG A 646 -23.56 20.85 -2.30
C ARG A 646 -22.27 21.17 -1.53
N SER A 647 -21.79 20.27 -0.67
CA SER A 647 -20.54 20.44 0.10
C SER A 647 -19.33 19.74 -0.53
N GLY A 648 -19.50 19.14 -1.71
CA GLY A 648 -18.43 18.43 -2.43
C GLY A 648 -18.17 17.02 -1.90
N ARG A 649 -19.09 16.45 -1.11
CA ARG A 649 -19.03 15.06 -0.65
C ARG A 649 -19.63 14.13 -1.69
N ASP A 650 -18.95 13.03 -1.99
CA ASP A 650 -19.50 11.95 -2.80
C ASP A 650 -20.71 11.32 -2.09
N ILE A 651 -21.88 11.40 -2.72
CA ILE A 651 -23.16 10.84 -2.26
C ILE A 651 -23.68 9.75 -3.20
N THR A 652 -22.85 9.22 -4.10
CA THR A 652 -23.20 8.15 -5.04
C THR A 652 -23.80 6.94 -4.31
N TYR A 653 -23.30 6.65 -3.11
CA TYR A 653 -23.75 5.56 -2.25
C TYR A 653 -25.22 5.68 -1.80
N LEU A 654 -25.84 6.86 -1.86
CA LEU A 654 -27.27 7.04 -1.56
C LEU A 654 -28.18 6.46 -2.65
N PHE A 655 -27.64 6.21 -3.84
CA PHE A 655 -28.36 5.62 -4.95
C PHE A 655 -28.18 4.09 -4.92
N SER A 656 -29.09 3.39 -4.22
CA SER A 656 -29.16 1.93 -4.29
C SER A 656 -29.29 1.46 -5.75
N LYS A 657 -28.85 0.24 -6.09
CA LYS A 657 -28.83 -0.25 -7.50
C LYS A 657 -30.11 0.04 -8.27
N LYS A 658 -31.27 -0.26 -7.68
CA LYS A 658 -32.58 0.00 -8.30
C LYS A 658 -32.91 1.50 -8.39
N LEU A 659 -32.61 2.27 -7.34
CA LEU A 659 -32.81 3.72 -7.31
C LEU A 659 -31.90 4.44 -8.33
N LYS A 660 -30.63 4.02 -8.45
CA LYS A 660 -29.67 4.44 -9.47
C LYS A 660 -30.23 4.23 -10.87
N TYR A 661 -30.74 3.03 -11.16
CA TYR A 661 -31.25 2.73 -12.50
C TYR A 661 -32.50 3.53 -12.86
N ILE A 662 -33.43 3.68 -11.93
CA ILE A 662 -34.62 4.52 -12.13
C ILE A 662 -34.19 5.98 -12.34
N PHE A 663 -33.27 6.48 -11.51
CA PHE A 663 -32.73 7.83 -11.66
C PHE A 663 -32.06 8.05 -13.01
N LEU A 664 -31.13 7.17 -13.41
CA LEU A 664 -30.43 7.23 -14.69
C LEU A 664 -31.39 7.14 -15.86
N TYR A 665 -32.35 6.22 -15.83
CA TYR A 665 -33.32 6.05 -16.91
C TYR A 665 -34.19 7.30 -17.08
N ILE A 666 -34.67 7.89 -15.97
CA ILE A 666 -35.41 9.16 -16.04
C ILE A 666 -34.48 10.27 -16.55
N LEU A 667 -33.27 10.41 -15.99
CA LEU A 667 -32.34 11.49 -16.32
C LEU A 667 -31.92 11.48 -17.79
N LEU A 668 -31.58 10.31 -18.34
CA LEU A 668 -31.20 10.14 -19.75
C LEU A 668 -32.36 10.50 -20.70
N ASN A 669 -33.61 10.31 -20.26
CA ASN A 669 -34.82 10.69 -21.00
C ASN A 669 -35.35 12.09 -20.64
N SER A 670 -34.57 12.90 -19.92
CA SER A 670 -35.00 14.23 -19.46
C SER A 670 -34.32 15.39 -20.17
N THR A 671 -33.50 15.12 -21.17
CA THR A 671 -32.84 16.15 -21.99
C THR A 671 -33.84 16.93 -22.85
N GLU A 672 -33.37 18.03 -23.44
CA GLU A 672 -34.19 18.91 -24.26
C GLU A 672 -34.64 18.21 -25.56
N GLY A 673 -35.95 18.12 -25.76
CA GLY A 673 -36.59 17.36 -26.85
C GLY A 673 -37.22 16.04 -26.40
N CYS A 674 -36.97 15.57 -25.18
CA CYS A 674 -37.59 14.36 -24.64
C CYS A 674 -38.79 14.69 -23.74
N GLU A 675 -39.87 13.91 -23.85
CA GLU A 675 -41.10 14.06 -23.05
C GLU A 675 -40.98 13.55 -21.60
N GLY A 676 -39.82 13.00 -21.23
CA GLY A 676 -39.64 12.29 -19.96
C GLY A 676 -40.12 10.83 -20.05
N VAL A 677 -40.22 10.18 -18.90
CA VAL A 677 -40.60 8.77 -18.83
C VAL A 677 -42.02 8.62 -18.28
N HIS A 678 -42.90 8.01 -19.08
CA HIS A 678 -44.26 7.72 -18.68
C HIS A 678 -44.31 6.82 -17.44
N SER A 679 -45.23 7.14 -16.52
CA SER A 679 -45.42 6.42 -15.26
C SER A 679 -45.72 4.93 -15.46
N HIS A 680 -46.37 4.55 -16.57
CA HIS A 680 -46.63 3.16 -16.93
C HIS A 680 -45.35 2.44 -17.37
N THR A 681 -44.53 3.06 -18.23
CA THR A 681 -43.24 2.53 -18.68
C THR A 681 -42.30 2.22 -17.51
N LEU A 682 -42.29 3.06 -16.47
CA LEU A 682 -41.52 2.76 -15.25
C LEU A 682 -42.01 1.51 -14.53
N ASN A 683 -43.32 1.23 -14.54
CA ASN A 683 -43.87 0.01 -13.93
C ASN A 683 -43.41 -1.21 -14.71
N GLU A 684 -43.54 -1.20 -16.04
CA GLU A 684 -43.17 -2.31 -16.91
C GLU A 684 -41.67 -2.64 -16.83
N ILE A 685 -40.81 -1.63 -16.87
CA ILE A 685 -39.35 -1.84 -16.87
C ILE A 685 -38.83 -2.30 -15.51
N PHE A 686 -39.28 -1.66 -14.42
CA PHE A 686 -38.69 -1.88 -13.10
C PHE A 686 -39.48 -2.83 -12.21
N TRP A 687 -40.73 -3.13 -12.53
CA TRP A 687 -41.59 -4.06 -11.80
C TRP A 687 -42.48 -4.91 -12.74
N PRO A 688 -41.91 -5.60 -13.75
CA PRO A 688 -42.69 -6.37 -14.72
C PRO A 688 -43.55 -7.47 -14.08
N ASP A 689 -43.04 -8.09 -13.01
CA ASP A 689 -43.69 -9.24 -12.35
C ASP A 689 -44.70 -8.85 -11.24
N LYS A 690 -45.12 -7.59 -11.17
CA LYS A 690 -46.01 -7.09 -10.11
C LYS A 690 -47.34 -6.64 -10.71
N SER A 691 -48.43 -6.93 -10.02
CA SER A 691 -49.74 -6.36 -10.36
C SER A 691 -49.69 -4.83 -10.34
N ASP A 692 -50.52 -4.18 -11.16
CA ASP A 692 -50.52 -2.72 -11.33
C ASP A 692 -50.59 -1.96 -10.01
N ASP A 693 -51.43 -2.40 -9.07
CA ASP A 693 -51.56 -1.77 -7.75
C ASP A 693 -50.26 -1.88 -6.92
N LYS A 694 -49.60 -3.04 -6.95
CA LYS A 694 -48.34 -3.25 -6.23
C LYS A 694 -47.19 -2.48 -6.88
N ALA A 695 -47.13 -2.45 -8.21
CA ALA A 695 -46.15 -1.68 -8.95
C ALA A 695 -46.31 -0.17 -8.69
N LYS A 696 -47.55 0.34 -8.68
CA LYS A 696 -47.87 1.74 -8.35
C LYS A 696 -47.41 2.12 -6.94
N ASN A 697 -47.66 1.28 -5.94
CA ASN A 697 -47.22 1.52 -4.56
C ASN A 697 -45.69 1.52 -4.43
N LEU A 698 -45.01 0.51 -5.00
CA LEU A 698 -43.54 0.43 -4.97
C LEU A 698 -42.88 1.60 -5.69
N LYS A 699 -43.43 2.01 -6.83
CA LYS A 699 -43.01 3.22 -7.54
C LYS A 699 -43.20 4.46 -6.69
N GLY A 700 -44.35 4.64 -6.05
CA GLY A 700 -44.63 5.78 -5.17
C GLY A 700 -43.57 5.93 -4.07
N VAL A 701 -43.24 4.83 -3.39
CA VAL A 701 -42.19 4.79 -2.36
C VAL A 701 -40.81 5.11 -2.96
N THR A 702 -40.48 4.53 -4.10
CA THR A 702 -39.17 4.71 -4.75
C THR A 702 -38.96 6.14 -5.26
N ILE A 703 -39.99 6.76 -5.85
CA ILE A 703 -39.98 8.15 -6.30
C ILE A 703 -39.87 9.11 -5.10
N SER A 704 -40.54 8.80 -3.98
CA SER A 704 -40.37 9.56 -2.73
C SER A 704 -38.93 9.50 -2.22
N ASN A 705 -38.33 8.31 -2.24
CA ASN A 705 -36.91 8.14 -1.86
C ASN A 705 -35.97 8.88 -2.83
N LEU A 706 -36.23 8.81 -4.13
CA LEU A 706 -35.46 9.54 -5.14
C LEU A 706 -35.48 11.05 -4.85
N ARG A 707 -36.66 11.62 -4.57
CA ARG A 707 -36.77 13.04 -4.20
C ARG A 707 -35.95 13.39 -2.96
N LYS A 708 -35.95 12.53 -1.93
CA LYS A 708 -35.14 12.75 -0.72
C LYS A 708 -33.64 12.76 -1.03
N VAL A 709 -33.16 11.82 -1.84
CA VAL A 709 -31.74 11.78 -2.23
C VAL A 709 -31.38 13.01 -3.06
N LEU A 710 -32.25 13.42 -3.99
CA LEU A 710 -32.04 14.62 -4.80
C LEU A 710 -32.02 15.92 -3.99
N MET A 711 -32.58 15.95 -2.78
CA MET A 711 -32.48 17.13 -1.89
C MET A 711 -31.05 17.41 -1.42
N GLU A 712 -30.12 16.46 -1.51
CA GLU A 712 -28.71 16.71 -1.18
C GLU A 712 -28.02 17.65 -2.19
N LEU A 713 -28.60 17.78 -3.39
CA LEU A 713 -28.12 18.60 -4.49
C LEU A 713 -28.96 19.89 -4.59
N ASP A 714 -28.30 21.01 -4.85
CA ASP A 714 -28.99 22.27 -5.10
C ASP A 714 -29.35 22.37 -6.60
N GLY A 715 -30.55 22.81 -6.95
CA GLY A 715 -30.90 23.08 -8.35
C GLY A 715 -31.30 21.86 -9.21
N ILE A 716 -31.51 20.68 -8.62
CA ILE A 716 -32.13 19.52 -9.31
C ILE A 716 -33.55 19.26 -8.77
N LYS A 717 -34.49 18.92 -9.66
CA LYS A 717 -35.87 18.56 -9.30
C LYS A 717 -36.38 17.41 -10.14
N LEU A 718 -37.16 16.53 -9.51
CA LEU A 718 -37.95 15.51 -10.20
C LEU A 718 -39.38 16.01 -10.40
N LEU A 719 -39.70 16.41 -11.62
CA LEU A 719 -41.01 16.87 -12.06
C LEU A 719 -41.87 15.67 -12.46
N ASN A 720 -43.18 15.81 -12.28
CA ASN A 720 -44.18 14.91 -12.83
C ASN A 720 -45.19 15.78 -13.58
N ASP A 721 -45.17 15.73 -14.91
CA ASP A 721 -46.07 16.48 -15.78
C ASP A 721 -46.92 15.49 -16.58
N LYS A 722 -48.25 15.62 -16.49
CA LYS A 722 -49.24 14.77 -17.17
C LYS A 722 -48.99 13.24 -17.07
N GLY A 723 -48.37 12.78 -15.98
CA GLY A 723 -48.08 11.36 -15.77
C GLY A 723 -46.70 10.90 -16.27
N SER A 724 -45.85 11.82 -16.71
CA SER A 724 -44.47 11.56 -17.12
C SER A 724 -43.46 12.19 -16.15
N PHE A 725 -42.46 11.42 -15.75
CA PHE A 725 -41.40 11.85 -14.85
C PHE A 725 -40.23 12.44 -15.63
N LYS A 726 -39.77 13.62 -15.20
CA LYS A 726 -38.64 14.33 -15.81
C LYS A 726 -37.72 14.94 -14.75
N ILE A 727 -36.41 14.83 -14.94
CA ILE A 727 -35.39 15.53 -14.14
C ILE A 727 -35.14 16.89 -14.78
N ALA A 728 -35.35 17.95 -14.01
CA ALA A 728 -34.98 19.30 -14.36
C ALA A 728 -33.74 19.73 -13.55
N ILE A 729 -32.73 20.25 -14.25
CA ILE A 729 -31.48 20.74 -13.67
C ILE A 729 -31.36 22.22 -13.99
N LYS A 730 -31.17 23.06 -12.97
CA LYS A 730 -30.99 24.50 -13.12
C LYS A 730 -29.54 24.78 -13.53
N GLU A 731 -29.39 25.36 -14.72
CA GLU A 731 -28.11 25.75 -15.28
C GLU A 731 -27.34 26.72 -14.34
N GLY A 732 -26.03 26.54 -14.25
CA GLY A 732 -25.15 27.32 -13.36
C GLY A 732 -25.23 26.96 -11.86
N VAL A 733 -26.23 26.18 -11.42
CA VAL A 733 -26.38 25.79 -10.01
C VAL A 733 -25.93 24.34 -9.78
N CYS A 734 -26.44 23.38 -10.55
CA CYS A 734 -25.99 21.98 -10.51
C CYS A 734 -25.33 21.63 -11.83
N PHE A 735 -24.10 21.13 -11.76
CA PHE A 735 -23.42 20.64 -12.95
C PHE A 735 -23.82 19.19 -13.21
N CYS A 736 -24.31 18.89 -14.41
CA CYS A 736 -24.50 17.52 -14.86
C CYS A 736 -23.79 17.36 -16.20
N ASP A 737 -22.82 16.46 -16.28
CA ASP A 737 -22.01 16.30 -17.48
C ASP A 737 -22.85 15.86 -18.69
N TYR A 738 -23.80 14.94 -18.52
CA TYR A 738 -24.70 14.51 -19.60
C TYR A 738 -25.58 15.64 -20.14
N PHE A 739 -26.17 16.46 -19.26
CA PHE A 739 -26.96 17.63 -19.68
C PHE A 739 -26.08 18.68 -20.35
N SER A 740 -24.88 18.93 -19.80
CA SER A 740 -23.92 19.88 -20.35
C SER A 740 -23.49 19.47 -21.75
N MET A 741 -23.25 18.18 -21.98
CA MET A 741 -22.98 17.61 -23.29
C MET A 741 -24.14 17.85 -24.24
N HIS A 742 -25.37 17.51 -23.82
CA HIS A 742 -26.56 17.59 -24.67
C HIS A 742 -26.91 19.02 -25.11
N ALA A 743 -26.62 20.01 -24.28
CA ALA A 743 -26.79 21.42 -24.59
C ALA A 743 -25.69 21.97 -25.53
N SER A 744 -24.45 21.51 -25.35
CA SER A 744 -23.29 22.11 -26.01
C SER A 744 -23.01 21.56 -27.41
N TRP A 745 -23.25 20.27 -27.65
CA TRP A 745 -22.91 19.64 -28.94
C TRP A 745 -23.84 20.00 -30.12
N ARG A 746 -25.01 20.60 -29.86
CA ARG A 746 -25.93 21.09 -30.90
C ARG A 746 -25.44 22.39 -31.55
N ASN A 747 -24.57 23.12 -30.83
CA ASN A 747 -23.99 24.40 -31.24
C ASN A 747 -22.46 24.29 -31.44
N TYR A 748 -21.97 23.09 -31.78
CA TYR A 748 -20.57 22.79 -32.03
C TYR A 748 -20.12 23.57 -33.28
N PRO A 749 -19.46 24.75 -33.13
CA PRO A 749 -18.00 24.81 -33.22
C PRO A 749 -17.39 26.10 -32.59
N GLN A 750 -17.06 26.12 -31.30
CA GLN A 750 -16.16 27.14 -30.71
C GLN A 750 -15.66 26.71 -29.32
N SER A 751 -14.38 26.35 -29.24
CA SER A 751 -13.63 25.94 -28.03
C SER A 751 -14.23 24.80 -27.20
N CYS A 752 -13.85 23.56 -27.55
CA CYS A 752 -14.36 22.33 -26.96
C CYS A 752 -13.71 21.92 -25.63
N ASP A 753 -12.95 22.81 -24.97
CA ASP A 753 -12.18 22.47 -23.77
C ASP A 753 -13.04 21.84 -22.66
N ARG A 754 -14.27 22.33 -22.52
CA ARG A 754 -15.25 21.79 -21.57
C ARG A 754 -15.73 20.39 -21.95
N LEU A 755 -15.98 20.12 -23.22
CA LEU A 755 -16.44 18.81 -23.71
C LEU A 755 -15.31 17.77 -23.65
N LEU A 756 -14.10 18.16 -24.04
CA LEU A 756 -12.91 17.31 -23.89
C LEU A 756 -12.71 16.92 -22.42
N SER A 757 -12.85 17.88 -21.48
CA SER A 757 -12.72 17.57 -20.05
C SER A 757 -13.77 16.59 -19.50
N ILE A 758 -14.93 16.48 -20.16
CA ILE A 758 -15.96 15.49 -19.83
C ILE A 758 -15.58 14.13 -20.44
N TRP A 759 -15.22 14.10 -21.73
CA TRP A 759 -14.91 12.85 -22.44
C TRP A 759 -13.59 12.20 -22.03
N GLU A 760 -12.64 12.97 -21.50
CA GLU A 760 -11.41 12.50 -20.85
C GLU A 760 -11.70 11.60 -19.64
N ARG A 761 -12.82 11.82 -18.94
CA ARG A 761 -13.18 11.03 -17.76
C ARG A 761 -13.52 9.58 -18.09
N GLY A 762 -13.96 9.28 -19.31
CA GLY A 762 -14.27 7.91 -19.77
C GLY A 762 -15.56 7.80 -20.59
N LYS A 763 -15.96 6.55 -20.86
CA LYS A 763 -17.20 6.22 -21.61
C LYS A 763 -18.44 6.57 -20.79
N LEU A 764 -19.59 6.77 -21.46
CA LEU A 764 -20.84 7.02 -20.75
C LEU A 764 -21.22 5.81 -19.88
N LEU A 765 -21.42 6.03 -18.58
CA LEU A 765 -21.72 4.98 -17.60
C LEU A 765 -20.72 3.81 -17.66
N GLU A 766 -19.43 4.15 -17.56
CA GLU A 766 -18.33 3.18 -17.55
C GLU A 766 -18.51 2.19 -16.39
N ASN A 767 -18.25 0.91 -16.65
CA ASN A 767 -18.49 -0.24 -15.74
C ASN A 767 -19.95 -0.56 -15.40
N GLU A 768 -20.95 0.06 -16.04
CA GLU A 768 -22.36 -0.31 -15.86
C GLU A 768 -22.82 -1.31 -16.94
N GLU A 769 -23.01 -2.59 -16.63
CA GLU A 769 -23.33 -3.61 -17.65
C GLU A 769 -24.83 -3.76 -17.97
N ASN A 770 -25.70 -2.90 -17.41
CA ASN A 770 -27.14 -3.04 -17.62
C ASN A 770 -27.56 -2.63 -19.04
N LEU A 771 -28.09 -3.61 -19.79
CA LEU A 771 -28.58 -3.48 -21.17
C LEU A 771 -29.59 -2.34 -21.38
N LEU A 772 -30.30 -1.92 -20.33
CA LEU A 772 -31.22 -0.78 -20.36
C LEU A 772 -30.56 0.51 -20.88
N PHE A 773 -29.24 0.65 -20.70
CA PHE A 773 -28.51 1.86 -21.03
C PHE A 773 -27.68 1.79 -22.32
N ASP A 774 -27.62 0.63 -22.98
CA ASP A 774 -26.73 0.40 -24.11
C ASP A 774 -27.02 1.32 -25.30
N LYS A 775 -28.31 1.60 -25.56
CA LYS A 775 -28.71 2.57 -26.59
C LYS A 775 -28.05 3.94 -26.38
N TYR A 776 -28.11 4.49 -25.16
CA TYR A 776 -27.56 5.81 -24.86
C TYR A 776 -26.03 5.83 -24.94
N LYS A 777 -25.39 4.73 -24.53
CA LYS A 777 -23.94 4.58 -24.67
C LYS A 777 -23.53 4.56 -26.13
N GLN A 778 -24.20 3.74 -26.94
CA GLN A 778 -23.92 3.66 -28.37
C GLN A 778 -24.15 4.99 -29.07
N GLU A 779 -25.24 5.70 -28.78
CA GLU A 779 -25.49 7.05 -29.30
C GLU A 779 -24.37 8.03 -28.90
N SER A 780 -23.92 8.00 -27.65
CA SER A 780 -22.80 8.82 -27.18
C SER A 780 -21.50 8.50 -27.94
N GLU A 781 -21.14 7.23 -28.08
CA GLU A 781 -19.90 6.84 -28.77
C GLU A 781 -19.96 7.19 -30.26
N ASN A 782 -21.09 6.95 -30.93
CA ASN A 782 -21.29 7.34 -32.34
C ASN A 782 -21.06 8.84 -32.55
N ILE A 783 -21.54 9.67 -31.63
CA ILE A 783 -21.38 11.12 -31.76
C ILE A 783 -19.92 11.51 -31.56
N ILE A 784 -19.26 10.99 -30.53
CA ILE A 784 -17.84 11.28 -30.26
C ILE A 784 -16.96 10.88 -31.46
N LEU A 785 -17.16 9.66 -31.98
CA LEU A 785 -16.38 9.12 -33.10
C LEU A 785 -16.74 9.76 -34.45
N SER A 786 -17.90 10.43 -34.57
CA SER A 786 -18.27 11.18 -35.78
C SER A 786 -17.77 12.63 -35.79
N LEU A 787 -17.58 13.24 -34.61
CA LEU A 787 -17.19 14.64 -34.44
C LEU A 787 -15.68 14.80 -34.33
N LEU A 788 -15.07 14.17 -33.32
CA LEU A 788 -13.68 14.41 -32.95
C LEU A 788 -12.67 14.17 -34.09
N PRO A 789 -12.79 13.12 -34.92
CA PRO A 789 -11.86 12.92 -36.03
C PRO A 789 -11.88 14.04 -37.07
N LYS A 790 -13.00 14.77 -37.22
CA LYS A 790 -13.13 15.89 -38.17
C LYS A 790 -12.41 17.15 -37.72
N ASP A 791 -12.20 17.31 -36.40
CA ASP A 791 -11.54 18.49 -35.84
C ASP A 791 -10.00 18.37 -35.83
N LEU A 792 -9.48 17.14 -35.90
CA LEU A 792 -8.03 16.88 -35.85
C LEU A 792 -7.23 17.67 -36.90
N PRO A 793 -7.62 17.73 -38.19
CA PRO A 793 -6.90 18.51 -39.19
C PRO A 793 -6.84 20.01 -38.85
N ASP A 794 -7.97 20.60 -38.44
CA ASP A 794 -8.09 22.03 -38.17
C ASP A 794 -7.20 22.45 -36.99
N TYR A 795 -7.23 21.70 -35.89
CA TYR A 795 -6.38 21.98 -34.72
C TYR A 795 -4.90 21.70 -34.99
N TYR A 796 -4.59 20.70 -35.81
CA TYR A 796 -3.21 20.40 -36.20
C TYR A 796 -2.61 21.53 -37.06
N GLN A 797 -3.36 22.02 -38.05
CA GLN A 797 -2.95 23.16 -38.88
C GLN A 797 -2.77 24.45 -38.08
N GLN A 798 -3.54 24.64 -37.00
CA GLN A 798 -3.38 25.76 -36.06
C GLN A 798 -2.17 25.61 -35.12
N ASN A 799 -1.33 24.57 -35.27
CA ASN A 799 -0.24 24.23 -34.36
C ASN A 799 -0.68 23.94 -32.92
N ALA A 800 -1.95 23.59 -32.69
CA ALA A 800 -2.49 23.25 -31.38
C ALA A 800 -2.19 21.79 -31.01
N TYR A 801 -0.93 21.35 -31.17
CA TYR A 801 -0.52 19.93 -31.09
C TYR A 801 -0.90 19.24 -29.77
N ARG A 802 -0.84 19.96 -28.64
CA ARG A 802 -1.29 19.41 -27.34
C ARG A 802 -2.80 19.19 -27.28
N TYR A 803 -3.57 20.03 -27.97
CA TYR A 803 -5.01 19.88 -28.10
C TYR A 803 -5.38 18.70 -29.00
N VAL A 804 -4.66 18.56 -30.12
CA VAL A 804 -4.75 17.40 -31.02
C VAL A 804 -4.48 16.10 -30.25
N LEU A 805 -3.42 16.05 -29.45
CA LEU A 805 -3.12 14.88 -28.61
C LEU A 805 -4.26 14.54 -27.65
N ARG A 806 -4.86 15.54 -26.97
CA ARG A 806 -6.02 15.31 -26.10
C ARG A 806 -7.18 14.65 -26.85
N ILE A 807 -7.50 15.15 -28.04
CA ILE A 807 -8.53 14.57 -28.91
C ILE A 807 -8.17 13.12 -29.29
N CYS A 808 -6.93 12.89 -29.74
CA CYS A 808 -6.50 11.55 -30.14
C CYS A 808 -6.61 10.53 -28.99
N PHE A 809 -6.25 10.89 -27.75
CA PHE A 809 -6.37 9.96 -26.62
C PHE A 809 -7.82 9.65 -26.25
N ILE A 810 -8.71 10.63 -26.39
CA ILE A 810 -10.16 10.41 -26.22
C ILE A 810 -10.67 9.41 -27.26
N ILE A 811 -10.20 9.50 -28.51
CA ILE A 811 -10.53 8.56 -29.60
C ILE A 811 -9.94 7.19 -29.33
N LEU A 812 -8.63 7.07 -29.06
CA LEU A 812 -7.94 5.78 -28.87
C LEU A 812 -8.45 5.00 -27.65
N LYS A 813 -8.93 5.69 -26.59
CA LYS A 813 -9.60 5.02 -25.46
C LYS A 813 -10.93 4.36 -25.85
N ARG A 814 -11.56 4.80 -26.95
CA ARG A 814 -12.88 4.33 -27.43
C ARG A 814 -12.75 3.36 -28.58
N ASP A 815 -11.91 3.73 -29.55
CA ASP A 815 -11.55 2.98 -30.73
C ASP A 815 -10.01 2.82 -30.78
N PRO A 816 -9.48 1.78 -30.11
CA PRO A 816 -8.05 1.52 -30.03
C PRO A 816 -7.32 1.35 -31.36
N LEU A 817 -8.05 0.96 -32.40
CA LEU A 817 -7.50 0.66 -33.73
C LEU A 817 -7.66 1.83 -34.69
N ASN A 818 -7.96 3.03 -34.17
CA ASN A 818 -8.17 4.21 -35.00
C ASN A 818 -6.84 4.73 -35.60
N GLU A 819 -6.56 4.34 -36.85
CA GLU A 819 -5.34 4.74 -37.57
C GLU A 819 -5.21 6.27 -37.75
N GLN A 820 -6.33 6.98 -37.88
CA GLN A 820 -6.32 8.44 -38.04
C GLN A 820 -5.83 9.12 -36.75
N ALA A 821 -6.33 8.68 -35.59
CA ALA A 821 -5.84 9.18 -34.30
C ALA A 821 -4.37 8.86 -34.08
N LEU A 822 -3.91 7.66 -34.48
CA LEU A 822 -2.49 7.29 -34.45
C LEU A 822 -1.63 8.23 -35.31
N PHE A 823 -2.07 8.51 -36.55
CA PHE A 823 -1.39 9.42 -37.46
C PHE A 823 -1.18 10.79 -36.81
N TYR A 824 -2.25 11.40 -36.29
CA TYR A 824 -2.17 12.71 -35.63
C TYR A 824 -1.37 12.69 -34.33
N CYS A 825 -1.38 11.59 -33.56
CA CYS A 825 -0.51 11.42 -32.39
C CYS A 825 0.97 11.48 -32.77
N ILE A 826 1.38 10.65 -33.74
CA ILE A 826 2.77 10.53 -34.18
C ILE A 826 3.27 11.88 -34.72
N HIS A 827 2.48 12.52 -35.57
CA HIS A 827 2.83 13.81 -36.17
C HIS A 827 2.82 14.95 -35.15
N SER A 828 1.96 14.93 -34.13
CA SER A 828 1.94 15.93 -33.07
C SER A 828 3.13 15.78 -32.12
N TYR A 829 3.48 14.56 -31.71
CA TYR A 829 4.65 14.32 -30.88
C TYR A 829 5.96 14.67 -31.59
N LYS A 830 6.06 14.39 -32.90
CA LYS A 830 7.20 14.84 -33.73
C LYS A 830 7.33 16.36 -33.72
N LYS A 831 6.23 17.11 -33.86
CA LYS A 831 6.25 18.58 -33.82
C LYS A 831 6.60 19.14 -32.44
N LEU A 832 6.33 18.38 -31.38
CA LEU A 832 6.68 18.71 -30.00
C LEU A 832 8.10 18.26 -29.61
N ASN A 833 8.85 17.59 -30.50
CA ASN A 833 10.14 16.93 -30.22
C ASN A 833 10.08 15.90 -29.08
N ASP A 834 8.91 15.30 -28.85
CA ASP A 834 8.69 14.29 -27.82
C ASP A 834 8.75 12.90 -28.46
N PHE A 835 9.98 12.51 -28.81
CA PHE A 835 10.21 11.25 -29.49
C PHE A 835 9.86 10.07 -28.59
N GLU A 836 10.15 10.13 -27.30
CA GLU A 836 9.84 9.06 -26.35
C GLU A 836 8.36 8.67 -26.39
N ASN A 837 7.44 9.64 -26.27
CA ASN A 837 6.01 9.34 -26.31
C ASN A 837 5.53 8.96 -27.72
N LEU A 838 6.17 9.44 -28.78
CA LEU A 838 5.92 9.01 -30.16
C LEU A 838 6.21 7.49 -30.32
N SER A 839 7.34 6.99 -29.79
CA SER A 839 7.61 5.54 -29.83
C SER A 839 6.66 4.74 -28.96
N LYS A 840 6.34 5.25 -27.76
CA LYS A 840 5.42 4.57 -26.85
C LYS A 840 4.05 4.42 -27.51
N ILE A 841 3.47 5.49 -28.06
CA ILE A 841 2.13 5.41 -28.66
C ILE A 841 2.07 4.49 -29.88
N TYR A 842 3.10 4.51 -30.73
CA TYR A 842 3.19 3.58 -31.85
C TYR A 842 3.31 2.13 -31.38
N SER A 843 4.20 1.87 -30.40
CA SER A 843 4.37 0.53 -29.82
C SER A 843 3.10 0.01 -29.16
N THR A 844 2.37 0.86 -28.46
CA THR A 844 1.07 0.53 -27.85
C THR A 844 0.04 0.18 -28.91
N PHE A 845 -0.04 0.96 -30.00
CA PHE A 845 -0.99 0.71 -31.08
C PHE A 845 -0.73 -0.61 -31.80
N ILE A 846 0.53 -0.91 -32.17
CA ILE A 846 0.84 -2.16 -32.89
C ILE A 846 0.54 -3.41 -32.05
N LEU A 847 0.70 -3.32 -30.72
CA LEU A 847 0.37 -4.41 -29.80
C LEU A 847 -1.15 -4.65 -29.77
N GLU A 848 -1.95 -3.59 -29.69
CA GLU A 848 -3.40 -3.70 -29.67
C GLU A 848 -3.97 -4.13 -31.03
N TYR A 849 -3.35 -3.67 -32.12
CA TYR A 849 -3.66 -4.11 -33.49
C TYR A 849 -3.40 -5.61 -33.63
N ARG A 850 -2.23 -6.10 -33.22
CA ARG A 850 -1.90 -7.53 -33.27
C ARG A 850 -2.83 -8.38 -32.41
N LYS A 851 -3.19 -7.89 -31.22
CA LYS A 851 -4.11 -8.56 -30.31
C LYS A 851 -5.53 -8.65 -30.89
N SER A 852 -6.01 -7.59 -31.53
CA SER A 852 -7.39 -7.52 -32.04
C SER A 852 -7.56 -8.15 -33.42
N MET A 853 -6.58 -7.98 -34.30
CA MET A 853 -6.63 -8.43 -35.70
C MET A 853 -5.91 -9.76 -35.94
N GLY A 854 -5.06 -10.21 -35.01
CA GLY A 854 -4.29 -11.46 -35.12
C GLY A 854 -3.10 -11.41 -36.09
N GLU A 855 -2.84 -10.26 -36.69
CA GLU A 855 -1.76 -10.00 -37.65
C GLU A 855 -0.95 -8.76 -37.25
N ASP A 856 0.28 -8.64 -37.75
CA ASP A 856 1.11 -7.47 -37.48
C ASP A 856 0.60 -6.23 -38.26
N PHE A 857 0.69 -5.05 -37.64
CA PHE A 857 0.28 -3.80 -38.27
C PHE A 857 1.15 -3.50 -39.51
N PRO A 858 0.56 -3.22 -40.69
CA PRO A 858 1.29 -3.20 -41.95
C PRO A 858 2.19 -1.97 -42.19
N HIS A 859 2.12 -0.94 -41.34
CA HIS A 859 2.85 0.32 -41.55
C HIS A 859 3.88 0.56 -40.47
N THR A 860 5.12 0.83 -40.87
CA THR A 860 6.21 1.19 -39.95
C THR A 860 6.05 2.61 -39.42
N ILE A 861 6.74 2.93 -38.32
CA ILE A 861 6.75 4.29 -37.76
C ILE A 861 7.37 5.28 -38.75
N GLU A 862 8.40 4.86 -39.49
CA GLU A 862 9.03 5.66 -40.55
C GLU A 862 8.07 5.93 -41.71
N GLU A 863 7.30 4.93 -42.14
CA GLU A 863 6.28 5.09 -43.18
C GLU A 863 5.18 6.06 -42.76
N LEU A 864 4.69 5.97 -41.52
CA LEU A 864 3.69 6.90 -40.98
C LEU A 864 4.22 8.33 -40.90
N LEU A 865 5.51 8.49 -40.60
CA LEU A 865 6.19 9.79 -40.53
C LEU A 865 6.50 10.41 -41.90
N GLN A 866 6.58 9.59 -42.95
CA GLN A 866 6.79 10.02 -44.34
C GLN A 866 5.47 10.31 -45.07
N ARG A 867 4.34 9.78 -44.61
CA ARG A 867 3.02 10.11 -45.16
C ARG A 867 2.74 11.61 -45.01
N SER A 868 2.58 12.28 -46.14
CA SER A 868 2.06 13.65 -46.20
C SER A 868 0.53 13.64 -46.10
N GLU A 869 -0.04 14.73 -45.60
CA GLU A 869 -1.50 14.93 -45.36
C GLU A 869 -2.39 14.78 -46.60
N SER A 870 -1.83 14.50 -47.78
CA SER A 870 -2.53 14.59 -49.08
C SER A 870 -3.31 13.34 -49.51
N ASN A 871 -3.27 12.22 -48.78
CA ASN A 871 -3.97 10.99 -49.18
C ASN A 871 -4.88 10.47 -48.07
N LYS A 872 -6.09 11.06 -47.96
CA LYS A 872 -7.37 10.46 -47.55
C LYS A 872 -8.36 11.61 -47.27
N SER A 873 -8.94 12.15 -48.34
CA SER A 873 -10.23 12.85 -48.29
C SER A 873 -11.36 11.83 -48.43
#